data_AF-A0A6G6K8U6-F1
#
_entry.id   AF-A0A6G6K8U6-F1
#
_cell.length_a   1.000
_cell.length_b   1.000
_cell.length_c   1.000
_cell.angle_alpha   90.00
_cell.angle_beta   90.00
_cell.angle_gamma   90.00
#
_symmetry.space_group_name_H-M   'P 1'
#
loop_
_entity.id
_entity.type
_entity.pdbx_description
1 polymer ?
#
loop_
_entity_poly.entity_id
_entity_poly.type
_entity_poly.pdbx_seq_one_letter_code
_entity_poly.pdbx_strand_id
1 'polypeptide(L)'
;MGVPVIYLSAAPTDLRTHRARAEKILTSAGLKVVMLEAGRSQDWSQIRKSLRQELRNCTAVVHFAGLCYGSEPSDSPPGAPRRSHAQMEFHIARDLRLPIYTFLLPERFPFDAHSPEPADAHQLQVEHRSHLVNLVRPGDHVTTAAQLDQSLYALAQELLQKSHAAAPHAHATSPHQHRPKGMSWVMRLPILLLAALLAAYLWQASQPGGPYVILHPPGSLLAGLSPDEIAAEQERTVIGALETRRLAREVAQITPQQGMLREQYDSRTKQELAIASVAARYGKDADALGAEIESWARSTQASSTAAPPLDNALAAYLLADYETAAKEAGRFALAAEQSTPPNHSQALSGWFLQGHCWLQQLKFHDALESYRHAFAHTNIDQQPLVWSDLGLAEAQALLQLGRWNEAMPAFKTCIRLRSAYLPPDAPEMAWAMTSLASLYTSMDKMGEAESLLHESAKIMEMRFKPGHFEVAGALANLGEVMRLSGKTAEAEPVLCQSIALYEKLRGKEAPEVSRVLGSLARLVSDAGRQSEAVLLAEKAVSIDERCFGPNHPRVARSLTNLSLILAPQDHARAVTLQRRVLAIMEKQFGPTHAETASALNNLAGLIQDGPERDEAEQMFRTALKADEVLFGRSHPNLLRDLRNLAALLRNSGRRDEAIAYYLQALGLAEVHFGKDHSETVTSLRQLSLQLAEARRFVEAEPFGRRALASATKLYGNENLEVARCARDLAFCLAVSGKLEEAASLYEQAQTIAEKQLGADDISVFHDVRNRAAVLRDLGDKPKALEAYRRTYTMARRILGHEHPQTLTSMDNLACMLRDTKHYTDAEYMFRDLLEIREKLWGHDNVVLANDLSDLAGVLFLKLRHADAEPIYRRALKLVATAPKDTNGLQALLKTARQNYSNNLRRLDISEEETTLRMRRIESGEEIEDLAASARTP
;
A
#
# COMPACT_ATOMS: atom_id res chain seq x y z
N MET A 1 -9.69 -60.13 -34.10
CA MET A 1 -10.05 -58.94 -33.30
C MET A 1 -9.51 -57.73 -34.03
N GLY A 2 -10.34 -56.74 -34.35
CA GLY A 2 -9.90 -55.58 -35.12
C GLY A 2 -9.30 -54.52 -34.19
N VAL A 3 -8.04 -54.13 -34.42
CA VAL A 3 -7.44 -52.94 -33.79
C VAL A 3 -8.29 -51.72 -34.18
N PRO A 4 -8.72 -50.87 -33.23
CA PRO A 4 -9.51 -49.68 -33.57
C PRO A 4 -8.78 -48.78 -34.56
N VAL A 5 -9.48 -48.35 -35.59
CA VAL A 5 -8.95 -47.48 -36.64
C VAL A 5 -9.43 -46.06 -36.38
N ILE A 6 -8.52 -45.13 -36.11
CA ILE A 6 -8.83 -43.75 -35.72
C ILE A 6 -8.53 -42.81 -36.87
N TYR A 7 -9.52 -42.04 -37.30
CA TYR A 7 -9.30 -40.97 -38.26
C TYR A 7 -8.83 -39.71 -37.55
N LEU A 8 -7.69 -39.15 -37.96
CA LEU A 8 -7.14 -37.91 -37.40
C LEU A 8 -7.45 -36.71 -38.30
N SER A 9 -8.35 -35.83 -37.83
CA SER A 9 -8.80 -34.63 -38.53
C SER A 9 -8.14 -33.39 -37.93
N ALA A 10 -7.41 -32.61 -38.75
CA ALA A 10 -6.77 -31.37 -38.35
C ALA A 10 -6.39 -30.53 -39.58
N ALA A 11 -6.40 -29.20 -39.43
CA ALA A 11 -5.94 -28.29 -40.47
C ALA A 11 -4.44 -28.51 -40.79
N PRO A 12 -4.05 -28.71 -42.06
CA PRO A 12 -2.67 -29.06 -42.41
C PRO A 12 -1.64 -27.95 -42.19
N THR A 13 -2.09 -26.70 -42.05
CA THR A 13 -1.23 -25.50 -42.05
C THR A 13 -0.78 -25.08 -40.65
N ASP A 14 -1.69 -25.00 -39.68
CA ASP A 14 -1.46 -24.48 -38.32
C ASP A 14 -1.37 -25.58 -37.25
N LEU A 15 -1.83 -26.80 -37.57
CA LEU A 15 -1.89 -27.92 -36.63
C LEU A 15 -1.02 -29.12 -37.02
N ARG A 16 -0.06 -28.94 -37.92
CA ARG A 16 0.81 -30.02 -38.43
C ARG A 16 1.59 -30.72 -37.31
N THR A 17 2.21 -29.94 -36.42
CA THR A 17 2.96 -30.44 -35.25
C THR A 17 2.04 -31.17 -34.25
N HIS A 18 0.85 -30.63 -34.01
CA HIS A 18 -0.19 -31.23 -33.16
C HIS A 18 -0.69 -32.56 -33.72
N ARG A 19 -0.90 -32.60 -35.03
CA ARG A 19 -1.32 -33.79 -35.78
C ARG A 19 -0.25 -34.88 -35.71
N ALA A 20 1.02 -34.56 -35.96
CA ALA A 20 2.13 -35.51 -35.83
C ALA A 20 2.32 -36.03 -34.40
N ARG A 21 2.15 -35.15 -33.40
CA ARG A 21 2.19 -35.52 -31.98
C ARG A 21 1.06 -36.48 -31.61
N ALA A 22 -0.17 -36.18 -32.04
CA ALA A 22 -1.32 -37.02 -31.78
C ALA A 22 -1.23 -38.39 -32.48
N GLU A 23 -0.76 -38.42 -33.72
CA GLU A 23 -0.48 -39.66 -34.43
C GLU A 23 0.52 -40.53 -33.66
N LYS A 24 1.66 -39.96 -33.26
CA LYS A 24 2.69 -40.68 -32.49
C LYS A 24 2.11 -41.29 -31.20
N ILE A 25 1.33 -40.51 -30.44
CA ILE A 25 0.75 -40.95 -29.17
C ILE A 25 -0.28 -42.07 -29.40
N LEU A 26 -1.25 -41.85 -30.28
CA LEU A 26 -2.32 -42.82 -30.54
C LEU A 26 -1.76 -44.13 -31.13
N THR A 27 -0.78 -44.05 -32.03
CA THR A 27 -0.10 -45.23 -32.56
C THR A 27 0.75 -45.95 -31.51
N SER A 28 1.50 -45.21 -30.67
CA SER A 28 2.27 -45.81 -29.57
C SER A 28 1.39 -46.53 -28.55
N ALA A 29 0.14 -46.09 -28.39
CA ALA A 29 -0.85 -46.74 -27.54
C ALA A 29 -1.47 -48.01 -28.18
N GLY A 30 -1.15 -48.34 -29.43
CA GLY A 30 -1.62 -49.55 -30.12
C GLY A 30 -2.86 -49.35 -30.99
N LEU A 31 -3.23 -48.11 -31.32
CA LEU A 31 -4.33 -47.80 -32.25
C LEU A 31 -3.80 -47.67 -33.68
N LYS A 32 -4.62 -48.03 -34.68
CA LYS A 32 -4.29 -47.78 -36.09
C LYS A 32 -4.78 -46.38 -36.45
N VAL A 33 -3.87 -45.44 -36.71
CA VAL A 33 -4.24 -44.08 -37.12
C VAL A 33 -4.26 -44.00 -38.64
N VAL A 34 -5.31 -43.36 -39.19
CA VAL A 34 -5.42 -43.04 -40.61
C VAL A 34 -5.81 -41.59 -40.76
N MET A 35 -5.39 -40.97 -41.86
CA MET A 35 -5.72 -39.59 -42.17
C MET A 35 -5.52 -39.38 -43.66
N LEU A 36 -6.32 -38.49 -44.26
CA LEU A 36 -6.11 -38.12 -45.66
C LEU A 36 -4.93 -37.14 -45.73
N GLU A 37 -3.85 -37.52 -46.41
CA GLU A 37 -2.89 -36.53 -46.91
C GLU A 37 -3.54 -35.87 -48.12
N ALA A 38 -3.90 -34.59 -48.01
CA ALA A 38 -4.50 -33.83 -49.10
C ALA A 38 -3.43 -33.51 -50.17
N GLY A 39 -2.93 -34.54 -50.84
CA GLY A 39 -2.11 -34.45 -52.04
C GLY A 39 -2.98 -34.56 -53.29
N ARG A 40 -3.26 -33.41 -53.93
CA ARG A 40 -3.60 -33.26 -55.37
C ARG A 40 -5.02 -33.55 -55.89
N SER A 41 -6.05 -33.77 -55.07
CA SER A 41 -7.43 -33.63 -55.60
C SER A 41 -8.06 -32.34 -55.11
N GLN A 42 -8.49 -31.55 -56.08
CA GLN A 42 -9.07 -30.22 -55.92
C GLN A 42 -10.61 -30.26 -56.09
N ASP A 43 -11.20 -31.42 -56.40
CA ASP A 43 -12.63 -31.57 -56.71
C ASP A 43 -13.44 -31.98 -55.46
N TRP A 44 -14.38 -31.11 -55.06
CA TRP A 44 -15.28 -31.30 -53.91
C TRP A 44 -16.00 -32.67 -53.89
N SER A 45 -16.46 -33.15 -55.06
CA SER A 45 -17.23 -34.38 -55.17
C SER A 45 -16.37 -35.63 -54.93
N GLN A 46 -15.14 -35.59 -55.43
CA GLN A 46 -14.16 -36.66 -55.29
C GLN A 46 -13.68 -36.76 -53.83
N ILE A 47 -13.34 -35.62 -53.21
CA ILE A 47 -12.95 -35.54 -51.78
C ILE A 47 -14.06 -36.09 -50.89
N ARG A 48 -15.31 -35.67 -51.10
CA ARG A 48 -16.46 -36.14 -50.31
C ARG A 48 -16.68 -37.65 -50.45
N LYS A 49 -16.48 -38.22 -51.64
CA LYS A 49 -16.59 -39.67 -51.89
C LYS A 49 -15.47 -40.43 -51.18
N SER A 50 -14.23 -39.99 -51.33
CA SER A 50 -13.05 -40.62 -50.70
C SER A 50 -13.12 -40.55 -49.18
N LEU A 51 -13.41 -39.38 -48.60
CA LEU A 51 -13.56 -39.21 -47.15
C LEU A 51 -14.66 -40.10 -46.59
N ARG A 52 -15.82 -40.22 -47.26
CA ARG A 52 -16.88 -41.14 -46.83
C ARG A 52 -16.45 -42.60 -46.86
N GLN A 53 -15.64 -43.00 -47.84
CA GLN A 53 -15.15 -44.36 -47.94
C GLN A 53 -14.13 -44.67 -46.85
N GLU A 54 -13.22 -43.75 -46.55
CA GLU A 54 -12.22 -43.91 -45.48
C GLU A 54 -12.85 -43.90 -44.08
N LEU A 55 -13.72 -42.92 -43.81
CA LEU A 55 -14.37 -42.78 -42.51
C LEU A 55 -15.26 -43.99 -42.18
N ARG A 56 -15.88 -44.66 -43.16
CA ARG A 56 -16.66 -45.90 -42.94
C ARG A 56 -15.83 -47.05 -42.38
N ASN A 57 -14.52 -47.03 -42.61
CA ASN A 57 -13.60 -48.04 -42.09
C ASN A 57 -12.99 -47.65 -40.74
N CYS A 58 -13.38 -46.50 -40.19
CA CYS A 58 -12.87 -45.96 -38.93
C CYS A 58 -13.81 -46.25 -37.76
N THR A 59 -13.23 -46.48 -36.58
CA THR A 59 -13.92 -46.73 -35.31
C THR A 59 -14.31 -45.43 -34.61
N ALA A 60 -13.49 -44.38 -34.73
CA ALA A 60 -13.76 -43.05 -34.20
C ALA A 60 -12.94 -41.98 -34.95
N VAL A 61 -13.28 -40.72 -34.73
CA VAL A 61 -12.57 -39.55 -35.27
C VAL A 61 -12.02 -38.72 -34.11
N VAL A 62 -10.75 -38.37 -34.19
CA VAL A 62 -10.13 -37.34 -33.34
C VAL A 62 -10.04 -36.06 -34.17
N HIS A 63 -10.74 -35.01 -33.73
CA HIS A 63 -10.87 -33.77 -34.47
C HIS A 63 -10.21 -32.61 -33.71
N PHE A 64 -9.18 -32.02 -34.31
CA PHE A 64 -8.53 -30.82 -33.82
C PHE A 64 -9.10 -29.58 -34.50
N ALA A 65 -9.53 -28.62 -33.70
CA ALA A 65 -9.96 -27.31 -34.15
C ALA A 65 -9.00 -26.23 -33.62
N GLY A 66 -8.20 -25.69 -34.55
CA GLY A 66 -7.28 -24.56 -34.37
C GLY A 66 -7.94 -23.23 -34.69
N LEU A 67 -7.17 -22.14 -34.67
CA LEU A 67 -7.68 -20.79 -34.97
C LEU A 67 -7.86 -20.52 -36.46
N CYS A 68 -7.20 -21.29 -37.32
CA CYS A 68 -7.19 -21.05 -38.76
C CYS A 68 -8.26 -21.88 -39.47
N TYR A 69 -8.83 -21.34 -40.54
CA TYR A 69 -9.79 -22.03 -41.39
C TYR A 69 -9.13 -23.18 -42.16
N GLY A 70 -7.92 -22.95 -42.69
CA GLY A 70 -7.18 -23.90 -43.53
C GLY A 70 -7.62 -23.89 -45.00
N SER A 71 -7.22 -24.89 -45.78
CA SER A 71 -7.58 -25.00 -47.20
C SER A 71 -9.00 -25.54 -47.42
N GLU A 72 -9.62 -25.13 -48.52
CA GLU A 72 -10.93 -25.61 -48.98
C GLU A 72 -10.85 -26.25 -50.38
N PRO A 73 -11.77 -27.16 -50.75
CA PRO A 73 -11.83 -27.73 -52.10
C PRO A 73 -12.19 -26.66 -53.14
N SER A 74 -11.60 -26.74 -54.33
CA SER A 74 -12.09 -26.00 -55.50
C SER A 74 -13.38 -26.64 -56.08
N ASP A 75 -14.13 -25.85 -56.84
CA ASP A 75 -15.32 -26.29 -57.57
C ASP A 75 -16.44 -26.91 -56.71
N SER A 76 -16.80 -26.22 -55.62
CA SER A 76 -18.00 -26.57 -54.84
C SER A 76 -19.29 -26.33 -55.66
N PRO A 77 -20.21 -27.30 -55.77
CA PRO A 77 -21.42 -27.13 -56.56
C PRO A 77 -22.33 -26.03 -55.98
N PRO A 78 -23.13 -25.32 -56.81
CA PRO A 78 -24.02 -24.27 -56.35
C PRO A 78 -24.95 -24.77 -55.23
N GLY A 79 -24.91 -24.10 -54.07
CA GLY A 79 -25.69 -24.47 -52.88
C GLY A 79 -24.99 -25.40 -51.88
N ALA A 80 -23.75 -25.84 -52.14
CA ALA A 80 -22.94 -26.55 -51.14
C ALA A 80 -22.43 -25.59 -50.05
N PRO A 81 -22.43 -25.99 -48.75
CA PRO A 81 -21.89 -25.17 -47.68
C PRO A 81 -20.36 -25.08 -47.82
N ARG A 82 -19.83 -23.84 -47.81
CA ARG A 82 -18.40 -23.54 -47.84
C ARG A 82 -17.73 -24.05 -46.56
N ARG A 83 -16.77 -24.96 -46.70
CA ARG A 83 -16.10 -25.64 -45.58
C ARG A 83 -14.65 -25.94 -45.93
N SER A 84 -13.76 -25.79 -44.97
CA SER A 84 -12.39 -26.28 -45.09
C SER A 84 -12.34 -27.81 -45.05
N HIS A 85 -11.21 -28.40 -45.46
CA HIS A 85 -11.05 -29.86 -45.42
C HIS A 85 -11.30 -30.44 -44.02
N ALA A 86 -10.77 -29.82 -42.97
CA ALA A 86 -10.97 -30.26 -41.59
C ALA A 86 -12.44 -30.16 -41.15
N GLN A 87 -13.15 -29.10 -41.57
CA GLN A 87 -14.59 -28.98 -41.33
C GLN A 87 -15.40 -30.03 -42.10
N MET A 88 -15.01 -30.35 -43.34
CA MET A 88 -15.64 -31.41 -44.12
C MET A 88 -15.48 -32.79 -43.46
N GLU A 89 -14.28 -33.11 -42.96
CA GLU A 89 -14.00 -34.33 -42.20
C GLU A 89 -14.93 -34.45 -40.98
N PHE A 90 -15.02 -33.40 -40.17
CA PHE A 90 -15.91 -33.35 -39.01
C PHE A 90 -17.38 -33.59 -39.39
N HIS A 91 -17.87 -32.87 -40.39
CA HIS A 91 -19.28 -32.96 -40.77
C HIS A 91 -19.64 -34.29 -41.43
N ILE A 92 -18.76 -34.86 -42.25
CA ILE A 92 -18.97 -36.18 -42.85
C ILE A 92 -18.94 -37.28 -41.78
N ALA A 93 -18.02 -37.20 -40.82
CA ALA A 93 -17.97 -38.11 -39.69
C ALA A 93 -19.26 -38.07 -38.87
N ARG A 94 -19.81 -36.86 -38.65
CA ARG A 94 -21.08 -36.65 -37.97
C ARG A 94 -22.25 -37.24 -38.75
N ASP A 95 -22.29 -37.04 -40.07
CA ASP A 95 -23.31 -37.64 -40.95
C ASP A 95 -23.27 -39.18 -40.92
N LEU A 96 -22.07 -39.76 -40.78
CA LEU A 96 -21.85 -41.21 -40.63
C LEU A 96 -22.09 -41.72 -39.20
N ARG A 97 -22.42 -40.85 -38.25
CA ARG A 97 -22.64 -41.16 -36.83
C ARG A 97 -21.45 -41.84 -36.15
N LEU A 98 -20.23 -41.49 -36.57
CA LEU A 98 -19.02 -41.94 -35.87
C LEU A 98 -18.86 -41.19 -34.55
N PRO A 99 -18.29 -41.81 -33.50
CA PRO A 99 -17.84 -41.09 -32.31
C PRO A 99 -16.77 -40.06 -32.71
N ILE A 100 -16.99 -38.79 -32.36
CA ILE A 100 -16.05 -37.69 -32.60
C ILE A 100 -15.54 -37.18 -31.26
N TYR A 101 -14.22 -37.12 -31.12
CA TYR A 101 -13.52 -36.59 -29.95
C TYR A 101 -12.83 -35.30 -30.36
N THR A 102 -13.35 -34.17 -29.86
CA THR A 102 -12.95 -32.84 -30.30
C THR A 102 -11.99 -32.19 -29.33
N PHE A 103 -10.86 -31.70 -29.84
CA PHE A 103 -9.89 -30.89 -29.11
C PHE A 103 -9.89 -29.46 -29.63
N LEU A 104 -10.33 -28.51 -28.80
CA LEU A 104 -10.29 -27.08 -29.08
C LEU A 104 -8.98 -26.48 -28.57
N LEU A 105 -8.13 -26.01 -29.48
CA LEU A 105 -6.84 -25.41 -29.11
C LEU A 105 -7.00 -23.88 -28.93
N PRO A 106 -6.54 -23.30 -27.81
CA PRO A 106 -6.64 -21.86 -27.52
C PRO A 106 -5.54 -21.05 -28.20
N GLU A 107 -5.71 -19.74 -28.33
CA GLU A 107 -4.78 -18.83 -29.01
C GLU A 107 -3.36 -18.80 -28.44
N ARG A 108 -3.23 -19.08 -27.13
CA ARG A 108 -1.92 -19.14 -26.45
C ARG A 108 -1.23 -20.51 -26.58
N PHE A 109 -1.87 -21.47 -27.24
CA PHE A 109 -1.24 -22.75 -27.56
C PHE A 109 -0.19 -22.53 -28.66
N PRO A 110 1.00 -23.13 -28.59
CA PRO A 110 1.99 -22.97 -29.66
C PRO A 110 1.40 -23.49 -30.97
N PHE A 111 1.33 -22.67 -32.03
CA PHE A 111 0.87 -23.07 -33.37
C PHE A 111 2.03 -23.16 -34.36
N ASP A 112 1.88 -23.96 -35.41
CA ASP A 112 2.72 -23.83 -36.59
C ASP A 112 2.50 -22.44 -37.25
N ALA A 113 3.50 -21.94 -37.99
CA ALA A 113 3.41 -20.65 -38.67
C ALA A 113 2.14 -20.55 -39.54
N HIS A 114 1.38 -19.47 -39.34
CA HIS A 114 0.11 -19.25 -40.01
C HIS A 114 0.30 -18.79 -41.46
N SER A 115 -0.43 -19.39 -42.39
CA SER A 115 -0.59 -18.86 -43.76
C SER A 115 -1.73 -17.85 -43.77
N PRO A 116 -1.56 -16.66 -44.39
CA PRO A 116 -2.62 -15.64 -44.43
C PRO A 116 -3.91 -16.17 -45.06
N GLU A 117 -5.04 -15.94 -44.39
CA GLU A 117 -6.38 -16.36 -44.84
C GLU A 117 -7.35 -15.17 -45.04
N PRO A 118 -8.30 -15.28 -45.97
CA PRO A 118 -9.35 -14.27 -46.15
C PRO A 118 -10.22 -14.08 -44.88
N ALA A 119 -10.68 -12.84 -44.62
CA ALA A 119 -11.45 -12.51 -43.42
C ALA A 119 -12.78 -13.28 -43.30
N ASP A 120 -13.42 -13.57 -44.42
CA ASP A 120 -14.66 -14.36 -44.48
C ASP A 120 -14.41 -15.85 -44.18
N ALA A 121 -13.26 -16.41 -44.58
CA ALA A 121 -12.83 -17.75 -44.19
C ALA A 121 -12.53 -17.82 -42.67
N HIS A 122 -11.85 -16.81 -42.13
CA HIS A 122 -11.59 -16.71 -40.69
C HIS A 122 -12.90 -16.67 -39.87
N GLN A 123 -13.89 -15.89 -40.32
CA GLN A 123 -15.19 -15.82 -39.67
C GLN A 123 -15.90 -17.18 -39.65
N LEU A 124 -15.87 -17.94 -40.74
CA LEU A 124 -16.41 -19.30 -40.80
C LEU A 124 -15.71 -20.25 -39.81
N GLN A 125 -14.42 -20.05 -39.54
CA GLN A 125 -13.71 -20.81 -38.53
C GLN A 125 -14.15 -20.44 -37.11
N VAL A 126 -14.35 -19.16 -36.83
CA VAL A 126 -14.89 -18.69 -35.54
C VAL A 126 -16.28 -19.25 -35.27
N GLU A 127 -17.15 -19.25 -36.28
CA GLU A 127 -18.49 -19.84 -36.20
C GLU A 127 -18.42 -21.36 -35.94
N HIS A 128 -17.57 -22.06 -36.68
CA HIS A 128 -17.36 -23.50 -36.50
C HIS A 128 -16.86 -23.83 -35.08
N ARG A 129 -15.85 -23.10 -34.58
CA ARG A 129 -15.31 -23.27 -33.22
C ARG A 129 -16.38 -23.01 -32.16
N SER A 130 -17.19 -21.98 -32.33
CA SER A 130 -18.29 -21.65 -31.40
C SER A 130 -19.30 -22.80 -31.29
N HIS A 131 -19.58 -23.49 -32.39
CA HIS A 131 -20.44 -24.68 -32.39
C HIS A 131 -19.79 -25.88 -31.69
N LEU A 132 -18.47 -25.99 -31.74
CA LEU A 132 -17.72 -27.08 -31.10
C LEU A 132 -17.59 -26.94 -29.58
N VAL A 133 -17.67 -25.71 -29.02
CA VAL A 133 -17.52 -25.47 -27.57
C VAL A 133 -18.48 -26.35 -26.74
N ASN A 134 -19.71 -26.52 -27.21
CA ASN A 134 -20.73 -27.33 -26.53
C ASN A 134 -20.56 -28.84 -26.72
N LEU A 135 -19.61 -29.27 -27.55
CA LEU A 135 -19.34 -30.68 -27.89
C LEU A 135 -18.05 -31.21 -27.24
N VAL A 136 -17.24 -30.35 -26.62
CA VAL A 136 -16.00 -30.73 -25.93
C VAL A 136 -16.30 -31.24 -24.52
N ARG A 137 -15.69 -32.36 -24.11
CA ARG A 137 -15.87 -32.89 -22.76
C ARG A 137 -15.07 -32.07 -21.73
N PRO A 138 -15.52 -31.96 -20.47
CA PRO A 138 -14.71 -31.41 -19.40
C PRO A 138 -13.39 -32.21 -19.26
N GLY A 139 -12.24 -31.57 -19.52
CA GLY A 139 -10.92 -32.22 -19.55
C GLY A 139 -10.25 -32.30 -20.93
N ASP A 140 -11.01 -32.06 -22.01
CA ASP A 140 -10.50 -31.97 -23.38
C ASP A 140 -10.16 -30.52 -23.80
N HIS A 141 -10.29 -29.57 -22.86
CA HIS A 141 -9.76 -28.21 -22.99
C HIS A 141 -8.26 -28.22 -22.75
N VAL A 142 -7.51 -28.16 -23.83
CA VAL A 142 -6.06 -28.33 -23.82
C VAL A 142 -5.39 -26.97 -23.91
N THR A 143 -4.73 -26.52 -22.84
CA THR A 143 -3.99 -25.24 -22.79
C THR A 143 -2.47 -25.41 -22.79
N THR A 144 -1.98 -26.64 -22.58
CA THR A 144 -0.55 -27.01 -22.67
C THR A 144 -0.34 -28.33 -23.42
N ALA A 145 0.87 -28.54 -23.95
CA ALA A 145 1.22 -29.78 -24.64
C ALA A 145 1.16 -31.03 -23.73
N ALA A 146 1.46 -30.88 -22.44
CA ALA A 146 1.34 -31.97 -21.47
C ALA A 146 -0.12 -32.38 -21.23
N GLN A 147 -1.04 -31.41 -21.15
CA GLN A 147 -2.48 -31.69 -21.09
C GLN A 147 -2.96 -32.39 -22.36
N LEU A 148 -2.45 -31.99 -23.53
CA LEU A 148 -2.78 -32.63 -24.79
C LEU A 148 -2.41 -34.12 -24.76
N ASP A 149 -1.18 -34.42 -24.34
CA ASP A 149 -0.69 -35.78 -24.26
C ASP A 149 -1.49 -36.61 -23.28
N GLN A 150 -1.76 -36.07 -22.10
CA GLN A 150 -2.56 -36.74 -21.07
C GLN A 150 -3.97 -37.08 -21.59
N SER A 151 -4.64 -36.14 -22.23
CA SER A 151 -5.98 -36.37 -22.78
C SER A 151 -5.96 -37.36 -23.95
N LEU A 152 -4.92 -37.34 -24.80
CA LEU A 152 -4.76 -38.32 -25.88
C LEU A 152 -4.45 -39.72 -25.37
N TYR A 153 -3.63 -39.87 -24.32
CA TYR A 153 -3.37 -41.16 -23.68
C TYR A 153 -4.63 -41.71 -22.98
N ALA A 154 -5.38 -40.86 -22.29
CA ALA A 154 -6.65 -41.23 -21.66
C ALA A 154 -7.68 -41.68 -22.70
N LEU A 155 -7.78 -40.94 -23.81
CA LEU A 155 -8.64 -41.30 -24.93
C LEU A 155 -8.22 -42.63 -25.56
N ALA A 156 -6.92 -42.87 -25.74
CA ALA A 156 -6.43 -44.12 -26.31
C ALA A 156 -6.80 -45.33 -25.43
N GLN A 157 -6.65 -45.20 -24.11
CA GLN A 157 -7.09 -46.21 -23.14
C GLN A 157 -8.60 -46.45 -23.20
N GLU A 158 -9.41 -45.39 -23.28
CA GLU A 158 -10.88 -45.49 -23.41
C GLU A 158 -11.29 -46.27 -24.67
N LEU A 159 -10.65 -45.97 -25.81
CA LEU A 159 -10.96 -46.60 -27.10
C LEU A 159 -10.56 -48.08 -27.13
N LEU A 160 -9.42 -48.43 -26.53
CA LEU A 160 -8.99 -49.82 -26.39
C LEU A 160 -9.93 -50.61 -25.45
N GLN A 161 -10.31 -50.03 -24.31
CA GLN A 161 -11.25 -50.66 -23.39
C GLN A 161 -12.63 -50.89 -24.02
N LYS A 162 -13.16 -49.90 -24.76
CA LYS A 162 -14.43 -50.06 -25.49
C LYS A 162 -14.37 -51.13 -26.58
N SER A 163 -13.22 -51.29 -27.25
CA SER A 163 -13.02 -52.37 -28.21
C SER A 163 -13.04 -53.77 -27.55
N HIS A 164 -12.65 -53.86 -26.29
CA HIS A 164 -12.64 -55.10 -25.51
C HIS A 164 -13.99 -55.40 -24.84
N ALA A 165 -14.79 -54.37 -24.53
CA ALA A 165 -16.10 -54.49 -23.88
C ALA A 165 -17.25 -54.92 -24.83
N ALA A 166 -17.05 -54.90 -26.16
CA ALA A 166 -18.07 -55.25 -27.15
C ALA A 166 -18.25 -56.77 -27.40
N ALA A 167 -17.94 -57.62 -26.41
CA ALA A 167 -18.23 -59.06 -26.45
C ALA A 167 -19.63 -59.34 -25.87
N PRO A 168 -20.43 -60.27 -26.44
CA PRO A 168 -21.81 -60.49 -26.01
C PRO A 168 -21.89 -61.12 -24.60
N HIS A 169 -22.78 -60.56 -23.78
CA HIS A 169 -23.08 -60.92 -22.40
C HIS A 169 -23.53 -62.39 -22.21
N ALA A 170 -23.04 -63.03 -21.14
CA ALA A 170 -23.79 -64.07 -20.43
C ALA A 170 -24.17 -63.54 -19.03
N HIS A 171 -25.48 -63.57 -18.80
CA HIS A 171 -26.29 -63.23 -17.63
C HIS A 171 -25.63 -62.89 -16.28
N ALA A 172 -26.13 -61.78 -15.73
CA ALA A 172 -26.01 -61.38 -14.34
C ALA A 172 -26.91 -62.23 -13.41
N THR A 173 -26.34 -62.68 -12.30
CA THR A 173 -27.02 -62.78 -10.99
C THR A 173 -26.02 -62.42 -9.89
N SER A 174 -26.39 -61.47 -9.03
CA SER A 174 -25.74 -61.15 -7.75
C SER A 174 -26.61 -61.67 -6.61
N PRO A 175 -26.24 -61.53 -5.31
CA PRO A 175 -24.93 -61.50 -4.65
C PRO A 175 -24.85 -62.57 -3.53
N HIS A 176 -23.70 -62.86 -2.90
CA HIS A 176 -23.60 -63.13 -1.44
C HIS A 176 -22.16 -63.40 -0.97
N GLN A 177 -21.75 -62.59 0.02
CA GLN A 177 -21.02 -62.90 1.26
C GLN A 177 -19.95 -64.02 1.35
N HIS A 178 -18.88 -63.62 2.07
CA HIS A 178 -18.01 -64.38 2.98
C HIS A 178 -16.70 -65.04 2.50
N ARG A 179 -15.62 -64.39 3.00
CA ARG A 179 -14.39 -64.89 3.65
C ARG A 179 -13.41 -65.80 2.86
N PRO A 180 -12.09 -65.54 3.00
CA PRO A 180 -11.05 -66.27 2.28
C PRO A 180 -10.62 -67.53 3.04
N LYS A 181 -10.34 -68.62 2.32
CA LYS A 181 -9.49 -69.71 2.82
C LYS A 181 -8.61 -70.28 1.70
N GLY A 182 -7.30 -70.21 1.95
CA GLY A 182 -6.34 -71.26 1.61
C GLY A 182 -5.65 -71.16 0.25
N MET A 183 -4.45 -70.58 0.23
CA MET A 183 -3.42 -70.97 -0.74
C MET A 183 -2.11 -71.29 0.00
N SER A 184 -1.46 -72.38 -0.41
CA SER A 184 -0.47 -73.16 0.34
C SER A 184 0.93 -72.55 0.42
N TRP A 185 1.74 -73.10 1.34
CA TRP A 185 3.07 -72.66 1.78
C TRP A 185 4.19 -72.67 0.71
N VAL A 186 3.92 -73.07 -0.54
CA VAL A 186 4.96 -73.22 -1.58
C VAL A 186 5.25 -71.91 -2.33
N MET A 187 4.45 -70.85 -2.14
CA MET A 187 4.70 -69.51 -2.74
C MET A 187 5.35 -68.48 -1.80
N ARG A 188 5.74 -68.83 -0.57
CA ARG A 188 6.27 -67.84 0.40
C ARG A 188 7.78 -67.65 0.39
N LEU A 189 8.54 -68.53 -0.26
CA LEU A 189 10.01 -68.42 -0.29
C LEU A 189 10.55 -67.20 -1.06
N PRO A 190 9.97 -66.77 -2.20
CA PRO A 190 10.48 -65.61 -2.95
C PRO A 190 10.17 -64.27 -2.26
N ILE A 191 9.03 -64.18 -1.56
CA ILE A 191 8.54 -62.94 -0.95
C ILE A 191 9.31 -62.61 0.33
N LEU A 192 9.69 -63.62 1.12
CA LEU A 192 10.52 -63.44 2.31
C LEU A 192 11.98 -63.07 1.96
N LEU A 193 12.49 -63.55 0.82
CA LEU A 193 13.81 -63.19 0.30
C LEU A 193 13.84 -61.74 -0.20
N LEU A 194 12.79 -61.28 -0.88
CA LEU A 194 12.65 -59.88 -1.30
C LEU A 194 12.48 -58.92 -0.12
N ALA A 195 11.73 -59.32 0.91
CA ALA A 195 11.55 -58.51 2.11
C ALA A 195 12.85 -58.39 2.94
N ALA A 196 13.68 -59.44 2.99
CA ALA A 196 14.98 -59.42 3.66
C ALA A 196 16.01 -58.54 2.92
N LEU A 197 15.99 -58.54 1.58
CA LEU A 197 16.84 -57.67 0.75
C LEU A 197 16.41 -56.20 0.86
N LEU A 198 15.11 -55.91 0.93
CA LEU A 198 14.60 -54.55 1.10
C LEU A 198 14.92 -54.00 2.51
N ALA A 199 14.87 -54.84 3.54
CA ALA A 199 15.24 -54.46 4.91
C ALA A 199 16.75 -54.19 5.06
N ALA A 200 17.61 -54.94 4.37
CA ALA A 200 19.05 -54.70 4.34
C ALA A 200 19.40 -53.40 3.61
N TYR A 201 18.70 -53.09 2.51
CA TYR A 201 18.89 -51.85 1.75
C TYR A 201 18.45 -50.61 2.53
N LEU A 202 17.32 -50.67 3.25
CA LEU A 202 16.80 -49.55 4.04
C LEU A 202 17.57 -49.30 5.35
N TRP A 203 18.21 -50.33 5.93
CA TRP A 203 19.12 -50.15 7.07
C TRP A 203 20.43 -49.46 6.64
N GLN A 204 20.97 -49.80 5.48
CA GLN A 204 22.21 -49.18 4.99
C GLN A 204 22.03 -47.69 4.62
N ALA A 205 20.81 -47.30 4.24
CA ALA A 205 20.47 -45.92 3.87
C ALA A 205 20.14 -44.97 5.06
N SER A 206 20.17 -45.46 6.32
CA SER A 206 19.73 -44.69 7.50
C SER A 206 20.82 -44.34 8.52
N GLN A 207 22.11 -44.38 8.16
CA GLN A 207 23.21 -43.96 9.03
C GLN A 207 23.61 -42.48 8.78
N PRO A 208 23.63 -41.61 9.81
CA PRO A 208 24.03 -40.20 9.68
C PRO A 208 25.51 -39.96 10.03
N GLY A 209 26.25 -39.25 9.17
CA GLY A 209 27.61 -38.73 9.43
C GLY A 209 28.17 -37.94 8.23
N GLY A 210 28.44 -36.64 8.40
CA GLY A 210 28.69 -35.62 7.35
C GLY A 210 30.07 -35.66 6.64
N PRO A 211 30.61 -34.55 6.06
CA PRO A 211 30.15 -33.15 6.01
C PRO A 211 29.94 -32.58 4.57
N TYR A 212 29.43 -31.35 4.51
CA TYR A 212 29.34 -30.51 3.31
C TYR A 212 30.71 -30.32 2.61
N VAL A 213 30.76 -30.46 1.28
CA VAL A 213 31.73 -29.79 0.41
C VAL A 213 31.00 -29.29 -0.85
N ILE A 214 31.02 -27.97 -1.02
CA ILE A 214 30.71 -27.30 -2.29
C ILE A 214 31.91 -27.48 -3.22
N LEU A 215 31.72 -28.08 -4.41
CA LEU A 215 32.59 -27.90 -5.56
C LEU A 215 31.76 -27.89 -6.86
N HIS A 216 32.18 -27.01 -7.78
CA HIS A 216 31.61 -26.58 -9.06
C HIS A 216 31.04 -27.66 -10.03
N PRO A 217 30.15 -27.28 -11.00
CA PRO A 217 29.66 -28.15 -12.09
C PRO A 217 30.58 -28.07 -13.34
N PRO A 218 30.34 -28.78 -14.46
CA PRO A 218 29.57 -30.01 -14.73
C PRO A 218 30.44 -31.12 -15.39
N GLY A 219 30.06 -32.40 -15.32
CA GLY A 219 30.73 -33.40 -16.16
C GLY A 219 30.49 -34.89 -15.94
N SER A 220 29.88 -35.32 -14.82
CA SER A 220 29.89 -36.75 -14.48
C SER A 220 28.53 -37.45 -14.37
N LEU A 221 27.41 -36.78 -14.66
CA LEU A 221 26.07 -37.39 -14.50
C LEU A 221 25.59 -38.22 -15.72
N LEU A 222 26.32 -38.21 -16.84
CA LEU A 222 25.96 -38.98 -18.05
C LEU A 222 26.78 -40.27 -18.20
N ALA A 223 27.71 -40.55 -17.29
CA ALA A 223 28.55 -41.74 -17.35
C ALA A 223 27.79 -42.95 -16.79
N GLY A 224 26.99 -43.60 -17.65
CA GLY A 224 26.28 -44.84 -17.33
C GLY A 224 24.84 -44.92 -17.83
N LEU A 225 24.29 -43.82 -18.37
CA LEU A 225 22.97 -43.79 -18.98
C LEU A 225 23.05 -44.24 -20.45
N SER A 226 22.09 -45.05 -20.87
CA SER A 226 21.91 -45.39 -22.29
C SER A 226 21.58 -44.15 -23.12
N PRO A 227 21.82 -44.14 -24.44
CA PRO A 227 21.51 -42.99 -25.31
C PRO A 227 20.06 -42.49 -25.19
N ASP A 228 19.11 -43.39 -24.94
CA ASP A 228 17.69 -43.06 -24.73
C ASP A 228 17.43 -42.42 -23.36
N GLU A 229 18.15 -42.84 -22.31
CA GLU A 229 18.08 -42.21 -20.98
C GLU A 229 18.76 -40.84 -20.96
N ILE A 230 19.85 -40.66 -21.71
CA ILE A 230 20.48 -39.36 -21.91
C ILE A 230 19.53 -38.43 -22.67
N ALA A 231 18.86 -38.91 -23.71
CA ALA A 231 17.87 -38.14 -24.46
C ALA A 231 16.64 -37.79 -23.60
N ALA A 232 16.14 -38.72 -22.80
CA ALA A 232 15.01 -38.48 -21.89
C ALA A 232 15.36 -37.50 -20.75
N GLU A 233 16.57 -37.57 -20.21
CA GLU A 233 17.03 -36.65 -19.17
C GLU A 233 17.35 -35.26 -19.74
N GLN A 234 17.88 -35.17 -20.96
CA GLN A 234 18.02 -33.92 -21.73
C GLN A 234 16.65 -33.31 -22.07
N GLU A 235 15.67 -34.13 -22.43
CA GLU A 235 14.31 -33.67 -22.74
C GLU A 235 13.59 -33.19 -21.46
N ARG A 236 13.76 -33.88 -20.32
CA ARG A 236 13.27 -33.42 -19.00
C ARG A 236 13.92 -32.11 -18.54
N THR A 237 15.23 -31.96 -18.72
CA THR A 237 15.93 -30.70 -18.38
C THR A 237 15.52 -29.55 -19.28
N VAL A 238 15.29 -29.79 -20.58
CA VAL A 238 14.78 -28.77 -21.51
C VAL A 238 13.33 -28.38 -21.17
N ILE A 239 12.46 -29.34 -20.87
CA ILE A 239 11.08 -29.07 -20.47
C ILE A 239 11.03 -28.31 -19.13
N GLY A 240 11.85 -28.72 -18.16
CA GLY A 240 12.02 -28.02 -16.89
C GLY A 240 12.47 -26.58 -17.09
N ALA A 241 13.51 -26.34 -17.89
CA ALA A 241 14.01 -24.99 -18.17
C ALA A 241 12.98 -24.09 -18.89
N LEU A 242 12.16 -24.65 -19.78
CA LEU A 242 11.07 -23.93 -20.43
C LEU A 242 9.95 -23.57 -19.45
N GLU A 243 9.65 -24.45 -18.50
CA GLU A 243 8.68 -24.19 -17.43
C GLU A 243 9.19 -23.11 -16.47
N THR A 244 10.44 -23.20 -15.99
CA THR A 244 11.06 -22.18 -15.13
C THR A 244 11.05 -20.81 -15.82
N ARG A 245 11.40 -20.75 -17.12
CA ARG A 245 11.37 -19.52 -17.92
C ARG A 245 9.96 -18.92 -18.00
N ARG A 246 8.94 -19.75 -18.19
CA ARG A 246 7.54 -19.30 -18.20
C ARG A 246 7.14 -18.72 -16.85
N LEU A 247 7.45 -19.40 -15.75
CA LEU A 247 7.11 -18.94 -14.39
C LEU A 247 7.88 -17.67 -14.03
N ALA A 248 9.15 -17.58 -14.42
CA ALA A 248 9.98 -16.38 -14.27
C ALA A 248 9.38 -15.15 -14.96
N ARG A 249 8.83 -15.32 -16.18
CA ARG A 249 8.09 -14.24 -16.88
C ARG A 249 6.83 -13.84 -16.14
N GLU A 250 6.06 -14.81 -15.66
CA GLU A 250 4.82 -14.53 -14.91
C GLU A 250 5.12 -13.78 -13.61
N VAL A 251 6.17 -14.17 -12.87
CA VAL A 251 6.66 -13.46 -11.68
C VAL A 251 6.99 -12.01 -12.04
N ALA A 252 7.79 -11.79 -13.08
CA ALA A 252 8.18 -10.43 -13.48
C ALA A 252 6.97 -9.58 -13.87
N GLN A 253 6.00 -10.16 -14.60
CA GLN A 253 4.78 -9.48 -15.04
C GLN A 253 3.88 -9.06 -13.88
N ILE A 254 3.74 -9.91 -12.86
CA ILE A 254 2.82 -9.62 -11.74
C ILE A 254 3.45 -8.80 -10.61
N THR A 255 4.79 -8.79 -10.52
CA THR A 255 5.56 -8.10 -9.46
C THR A 255 5.08 -6.67 -9.20
N PRO A 256 4.84 -5.81 -10.22
CA PRO A 256 4.38 -4.44 -9.99
C PRO A 256 3.02 -4.32 -9.31
N GLN A 257 2.16 -5.35 -9.39
CA GLN A 257 0.83 -5.37 -8.78
C GLN A 257 0.80 -6.01 -7.39
N GLN A 258 1.92 -6.55 -6.90
CA GLN A 258 2.01 -7.15 -5.58
C GLN A 258 2.28 -6.11 -4.48
N GLY A 259 1.92 -6.46 -3.25
CA GLY A 259 2.14 -5.63 -2.05
C GLY A 259 0.89 -4.88 -1.58
N MET A 260 1.04 -4.13 -0.48
CA MET A 260 0.01 -3.19 -0.04
C MET A 260 0.01 -1.90 -0.85
N LEU A 261 -1.12 -1.19 -0.86
CA LEU A 261 -1.35 0.05 -1.62
C LEU A 261 -0.27 1.14 -1.44
N ARG A 262 0.43 1.14 -0.30
CA ARG A 262 1.51 2.10 0.04
C ARG A 262 2.91 1.50 0.02
N GLU A 263 3.06 0.22 -0.29
CA GLU A 263 4.36 -0.42 -0.52
C GLU A 263 4.75 -0.20 -1.97
N GLN A 264 5.35 0.96 -2.28
CA GLN A 264 5.56 1.37 -3.67
C GLN A 264 6.98 1.05 -4.16
N TYR A 265 7.99 1.21 -3.31
CA TYR A 265 9.41 1.25 -3.72
C TYR A 265 10.25 0.04 -3.27
N ASP A 266 9.65 -0.94 -2.60
CA ASP A 266 10.34 -2.18 -2.19
C ASP A 266 10.16 -3.28 -3.26
N SER A 267 10.93 -3.15 -4.35
CA SER A 267 10.85 -4.05 -5.51
C SER A 267 11.13 -5.52 -5.15
N ARG A 268 12.06 -5.75 -4.21
CA ARG A 268 12.47 -7.07 -3.76
C ARG A 268 11.34 -7.77 -3.01
N THR A 269 10.73 -7.10 -2.03
CA THR A 269 9.58 -7.67 -1.31
C THR A 269 8.41 -7.94 -2.26
N LYS A 270 8.17 -7.08 -3.26
CA LYS A 270 7.15 -7.32 -4.28
C LYS A 270 7.44 -8.55 -5.14
N GLN A 271 8.70 -8.77 -5.51
CA GLN A 271 9.10 -9.94 -6.27
C GLN A 271 8.94 -11.23 -5.45
N GLU A 272 9.27 -11.21 -4.16
CA GLU A 272 9.04 -12.34 -3.25
C GLU A 272 7.54 -12.67 -3.12
N LEU A 273 6.69 -11.65 -3.00
CA LEU A 273 5.23 -11.82 -3.02
C LEU A 273 4.72 -12.37 -4.36
N ALA A 274 5.30 -11.92 -5.47
CA ALA A 274 4.98 -12.46 -6.79
C ALA A 274 5.35 -13.93 -6.91
N ILE A 275 6.53 -14.33 -6.43
CA ILE A 275 6.96 -15.73 -6.36
C ILE A 275 5.97 -16.53 -5.51
N ALA A 276 5.58 -16.03 -4.34
CA ALA A 276 4.60 -16.70 -3.48
C ALA A 276 3.21 -16.84 -4.15
N SER A 277 2.74 -15.81 -4.86
CA SER A 277 1.48 -15.83 -5.61
C SER A 277 1.52 -16.84 -6.77
N VAL A 278 2.60 -16.86 -7.54
CA VAL A 278 2.80 -17.84 -8.63
C VAL A 278 2.90 -19.25 -8.04
N ALA A 279 3.71 -19.45 -7.01
CA ALA A 279 3.87 -20.75 -6.36
C ALA A 279 2.52 -21.29 -5.86
N ALA A 280 1.72 -20.47 -5.19
CA ALA A 280 0.39 -20.84 -4.71
C ALA A 280 -0.55 -21.25 -5.86
N ARG A 281 -0.54 -20.51 -6.99
CA ARG A 281 -1.37 -20.83 -8.18
C ARG A 281 -1.04 -22.18 -8.79
N TYR A 282 0.23 -22.56 -8.79
CA TYR A 282 0.72 -23.81 -9.38
C TYR A 282 0.94 -24.93 -8.35
N GLY A 283 0.57 -24.72 -7.08
CA GLY A 283 0.76 -25.70 -6.00
C GLY A 283 2.23 -26.03 -5.72
N LYS A 284 3.14 -25.08 -5.97
CA LYS A 284 4.57 -25.20 -5.69
C LYS A 284 4.91 -24.59 -4.32
N ASP A 285 6.03 -25.03 -3.75
CA ASP A 285 6.63 -24.34 -2.61
C ASP A 285 7.29 -23.02 -3.09
N ALA A 286 7.04 -21.93 -2.38
CA ALA A 286 7.48 -20.60 -2.80
C ALA A 286 9.00 -20.43 -2.71
N ASP A 287 9.64 -21.00 -1.69
CA ASP A 287 11.07 -20.87 -1.48
C ASP A 287 11.82 -21.72 -2.51
N ALA A 288 11.31 -22.92 -2.80
CA ALA A 288 11.81 -23.78 -3.86
C ALA A 288 11.67 -23.10 -5.25
N LEU A 289 10.51 -22.53 -5.57
CA LEU A 289 10.31 -21.81 -6.83
C LEU A 289 11.22 -20.59 -6.94
N GLY A 290 11.38 -19.84 -5.85
CA GLY A 290 12.30 -18.70 -5.80
C GLY A 290 13.74 -19.11 -6.09
N ALA A 291 14.22 -20.18 -5.44
CA ALA A 291 15.56 -20.73 -5.68
C ALA A 291 15.74 -21.28 -7.11
N GLU A 292 14.70 -21.89 -7.67
CA GLU A 292 14.67 -22.38 -9.06
C GLU A 292 14.82 -21.21 -10.06
N ILE A 293 14.02 -20.16 -9.89
CA ILE A 293 14.07 -18.94 -10.72
C ILE A 293 15.43 -18.24 -10.58
N GLU A 294 15.95 -18.11 -9.37
CA GLU A 294 17.24 -17.48 -9.12
C GLU A 294 18.39 -18.27 -9.76
N SER A 295 18.39 -19.60 -9.62
CA SER A 295 19.36 -20.49 -10.25
C SER A 295 19.32 -20.39 -11.77
N TRP A 296 18.12 -20.39 -12.35
CA TRP A 296 17.92 -20.16 -13.79
C TRP A 296 18.45 -18.78 -14.22
N ALA A 297 18.15 -17.72 -13.47
CA ALA A 297 18.61 -16.38 -13.80
C ALA A 297 20.14 -16.27 -13.75
N ARG A 298 20.78 -16.81 -12.70
CA ARG A 298 22.26 -16.82 -12.56
C ARG A 298 22.94 -17.63 -13.66
N SER A 299 22.41 -18.79 -14.02
CA SER A 299 22.96 -19.62 -15.11
C SER A 299 22.78 -18.97 -16.48
N THR A 300 21.67 -18.27 -16.69
CA THR A 300 21.42 -17.48 -17.90
C THR A 300 22.41 -16.32 -18.01
N GLN A 301 22.62 -15.55 -16.94
CA GLN A 301 23.63 -14.47 -16.95
C GLN A 301 25.07 -14.98 -17.12
N ALA A 302 25.42 -16.13 -16.55
CA ALA A 302 26.75 -16.73 -16.72
C ALA A 302 27.00 -17.21 -18.16
N SER A 303 25.94 -17.49 -18.93
CA SER A 303 25.98 -17.92 -20.33
C SER A 303 25.54 -16.82 -21.31
N SER A 304 25.65 -15.55 -20.91
CA SER A 304 25.07 -14.37 -21.58
C SER A 304 25.35 -14.27 -23.08
N THR A 305 26.48 -14.79 -23.58
CA THR A 305 26.81 -14.79 -25.01
C THR A 305 26.03 -15.82 -25.84
N ALA A 306 25.44 -16.84 -25.21
CA ALA A 306 24.71 -17.93 -25.85
C ALA A 306 23.19 -17.89 -25.60
N ALA A 307 22.75 -17.24 -24.51
CA ALA A 307 21.34 -17.12 -24.16
C ALA A 307 20.60 -16.07 -25.03
N PRO A 308 19.28 -16.25 -25.29
CA PRO A 308 18.48 -15.26 -26.00
C PRO A 308 18.52 -13.89 -25.30
N PRO A 309 18.66 -12.76 -26.03
CA PRO A 309 18.84 -11.45 -25.39
C PRO A 309 17.71 -11.03 -24.43
N LEU A 310 16.46 -11.40 -24.73
CA LEU A 310 15.33 -11.15 -23.84
C LEU A 310 15.40 -11.98 -22.54
N ASP A 311 15.99 -13.17 -22.58
CA ASP A 311 16.16 -14.01 -21.39
C ASP A 311 17.29 -13.48 -20.51
N ASN A 312 18.37 -12.94 -21.11
CA ASN A 312 19.40 -12.21 -20.36
C ASN A 312 18.80 -11.01 -19.63
N ALA A 313 17.99 -10.22 -20.33
CA ALA A 313 17.32 -9.07 -19.73
C ALA A 313 16.37 -9.49 -18.60
N LEU A 314 15.59 -10.56 -18.80
CA LEU A 314 14.68 -11.09 -17.78
C LEU A 314 15.44 -11.66 -16.56
N ALA A 315 16.54 -12.37 -16.80
CA ALA A 315 17.41 -12.88 -15.75
C ALA A 315 18.02 -11.74 -14.93
N ALA A 316 18.51 -10.69 -15.60
CA ALA A 316 19.00 -9.48 -14.94
C ALA A 316 17.91 -8.81 -14.09
N TYR A 317 16.68 -8.69 -14.61
CA TYR A 317 15.54 -8.13 -13.86
C TYR A 317 15.25 -8.92 -12.58
N LEU A 318 15.22 -10.25 -12.67
CA LEU A 318 14.92 -11.13 -11.53
C LEU A 318 16.06 -11.17 -10.49
N LEU A 319 17.28 -10.83 -10.89
CA LEU A 319 18.43 -10.64 -9.99
C LEU A 319 18.53 -9.21 -9.45
N ALA A 320 17.52 -8.37 -9.68
CA ALA A 320 17.48 -6.96 -9.32
C ALA A 320 18.58 -6.09 -9.94
N ASP A 321 19.22 -6.54 -11.02
CA ASP A 321 20.09 -5.72 -11.86
C ASP A 321 19.26 -5.01 -12.94
N TYR A 322 18.42 -4.08 -12.48
CA TYR A 322 17.45 -3.39 -13.33
C TYR A 322 18.11 -2.50 -14.39
N GLU A 323 19.30 -1.95 -14.12
CA GLU A 323 20.00 -1.08 -15.07
C GLU A 323 20.53 -1.88 -16.26
N THR A 324 21.15 -3.05 -16.02
CA THR A 324 21.56 -3.96 -17.08
C THR A 324 20.35 -4.52 -17.82
N ALA A 325 19.32 -4.96 -17.08
CA ALA A 325 18.08 -5.47 -17.65
C ALA A 325 17.42 -4.47 -18.61
N ALA A 326 17.33 -3.20 -18.21
CA ALA A 326 16.75 -2.14 -19.03
C ALA A 326 17.53 -1.94 -20.34
N LYS A 327 18.87 -1.90 -20.27
CA LYS A 327 19.73 -1.73 -21.44
C LYS A 327 19.63 -2.89 -22.42
N GLU A 328 19.62 -4.12 -21.91
CA GLU A 328 19.50 -5.32 -22.74
C GLU A 328 18.11 -5.43 -23.37
N ALA A 329 17.06 -5.20 -22.59
CA ALA A 329 15.68 -5.20 -23.08
C ALA A 329 15.46 -4.17 -24.20
N GLY A 330 15.95 -2.94 -24.02
CA GLY A 330 15.85 -1.89 -25.04
C GLY A 330 16.65 -2.19 -26.31
N ARG A 331 17.87 -2.73 -26.18
CA ARG A 331 18.66 -3.17 -27.34
C ARG A 331 17.95 -4.28 -28.12
N PHE A 332 17.39 -5.25 -27.40
CA PHE A 332 16.61 -6.33 -28.00
C PHE A 332 15.37 -5.80 -28.72
N ALA A 333 14.64 -4.86 -28.10
CA ALA A 333 13.46 -4.25 -28.69
C ALA A 333 13.79 -3.50 -29.99
N LEU A 334 14.83 -2.66 -29.96
CA LEU A 334 15.28 -1.90 -31.12
C LEU A 334 15.75 -2.82 -32.26
N ALA A 335 16.47 -3.90 -31.94
CA ALA A 335 16.89 -4.88 -32.95
C ALA A 335 15.69 -5.58 -33.60
N ALA A 336 14.64 -5.86 -32.83
CA ALA A 336 13.39 -6.44 -33.34
C ALA A 336 12.58 -5.45 -34.22
N GLU A 337 12.60 -4.16 -33.91
CA GLU A 337 12.02 -3.12 -34.79
C GLU A 337 12.77 -3.01 -36.13
N GLN A 338 14.09 -3.16 -36.08
CA GLN A 338 14.97 -3.02 -37.24
C GLN A 338 15.08 -4.30 -38.09
N SER A 339 14.51 -5.43 -37.64
CA SER A 339 14.50 -6.66 -38.42
C SER A 339 13.65 -6.49 -39.68
N THR A 340 13.93 -7.29 -40.72
CA THR A 340 13.18 -7.26 -41.98
C THR A 340 12.58 -8.63 -42.28
N PRO A 341 11.25 -8.81 -42.12
CA PRO A 341 10.26 -7.84 -41.62
C PRO A 341 10.42 -7.54 -40.11
N PRO A 342 9.90 -6.39 -39.62
CA PRO A 342 9.94 -6.05 -38.19
C PRO A 342 9.20 -7.09 -37.34
N ASN A 343 9.80 -7.48 -36.21
CA ASN A 343 9.17 -8.40 -35.27
C ASN A 343 8.47 -7.63 -34.14
N HIS A 344 7.24 -7.20 -34.41
CA HIS A 344 6.44 -6.40 -33.47
C HIS A 344 6.22 -7.07 -32.10
N SER A 345 6.09 -8.40 -32.04
CA SER A 345 5.90 -9.12 -30.78
C SER A 345 7.15 -9.07 -29.88
N GLN A 346 8.33 -9.20 -30.48
CA GLN A 346 9.60 -9.10 -29.76
C GLN A 346 9.89 -7.66 -29.34
N ALA A 347 9.64 -6.68 -30.21
CA ALA A 347 9.76 -5.27 -29.90
C ALA A 347 8.87 -4.89 -28.71
N LEU A 348 7.59 -5.28 -28.75
CA LEU A 348 6.64 -5.10 -27.65
C LEU A 348 7.17 -5.65 -26.32
N SER A 349 7.64 -6.91 -26.33
CA SER A 349 8.13 -7.59 -25.11
C SER A 349 9.37 -6.91 -24.53
N GLY A 350 10.30 -6.47 -25.39
CA GLY A 350 11.51 -5.78 -24.97
C GLY A 350 11.21 -4.40 -24.38
N TRP A 351 10.40 -3.57 -25.05
CA TRP A 351 10.03 -2.26 -24.53
C TRP A 351 9.21 -2.35 -23.24
N PHE A 352 8.31 -3.33 -23.13
CA PHE A 352 7.53 -3.54 -21.91
C PHE A 352 8.42 -3.92 -20.72
N LEU A 353 9.36 -4.86 -20.92
CA LEU A 353 10.31 -5.24 -19.88
C LEU A 353 11.22 -4.07 -19.50
N GLN A 354 11.70 -3.29 -20.47
CA GLN A 354 12.51 -2.11 -20.19
C GLN A 354 11.73 -1.08 -19.35
N GLY A 355 10.46 -0.84 -19.68
CA GLY A 355 9.59 0.03 -18.89
C GLY A 355 9.46 -0.43 -17.44
N HIS A 356 9.29 -1.74 -17.21
CA HIS A 356 9.27 -2.30 -15.86
C HIS A 356 10.62 -2.13 -15.13
N CYS A 357 11.74 -2.31 -15.81
CA CYS A 357 13.06 -2.08 -15.22
C CYS A 357 13.24 -0.63 -14.76
N TRP A 358 12.78 0.32 -15.56
CA TRP A 358 12.80 1.75 -15.19
C TRP A 358 11.84 2.07 -14.06
N LEU A 359 10.67 1.44 -14.02
CA LEU A 359 9.72 1.58 -12.93
C LEU A 359 10.34 1.16 -11.58
N GLN A 360 11.07 0.03 -11.55
CA GLN A 360 11.75 -0.44 -10.32
C GLN A 360 12.90 0.47 -9.87
N GLN A 361 13.49 1.23 -10.80
CA GLN A 361 14.54 2.22 -10.50
C GLN A 361 13.99 3.62 -10.18
N LEU A 362 12.66 3.77 -10.08
CA LEU A 362 11.98 5.05 -9.88
C LEU A 362 12.22 6.06 -11.03
N LYS A 363 12.63 5.57 -12.20
CA LYS A 363 12.83 6.35 -13.43
C LYS A 363 11.53 6.41 -14.22
N PHE A 364 10.50 7.02 -13.64
CA PHE A 364 9.13 6.94 -14.16
C PHE A 364 8.95 7.57 -15.54
N HIS A 365 9.71 8.63 -15.87
CA HIS A 365 9.66 9.24 -17.20
C HIS A 365 10.21 8.30 -18.29
N ASP A 366 11.35 7.65 -18.03
CA ASP A 366 11.95 6.66 -18.94
C ASP A 366 11.04 5.42 -19.08
N ALA A 367 10.37 5.04 -17.99
CA ALA A 367 9.37 3.97 -18.00
C ALA A 367 8.19 4.31 -18.93
N LEU A 368 7.64 5.52 -18.83
CA LEU A 368 6.55 5.98 -19.70
C LEU A 368 6.96 6.06 -21.17
N GLU A 369 8.18 6.49 -21.46
CA GLU A 369 8.70 6.49 -22.83
C GLU A 369 8.77 5.05 -23.38
N SER A 370 9.31 4.12 -22.59
CA SER A 370 9.36 2.70 -22.96
C SER A 370 7.96 2.12 -23.19
N TYR A 371 6.98 2.44 -22.34
CA TYR A 371 5.60 2.00 -22.54
C TYR A 371 4.94 2.60 -23.79
N ARG A 372 5.26 3.86 -24.15
CA ARG A 372 4.80 4.44 -25.43
C ARG A 372 5.35 3.70 -26.64
N HIS A 373 6.62 3.31 -26.62
CA HIS A 373 7.20 2.46 -27.67
C HIS A 373 6.49 1.09 -27.73
N ALA A 374 6.20 0.48 -26.58
CA ALA A 374 5.41 -0.75 -26.52
C ALA A 374 4.00 -0.57 -27.13
N PHE A 375 3.31 0.54 -26.86
CA PHE A 375 1.97 0.81 -27.42
C PHE A 375 1.98 0.90 -28.96
N ALA A 376 3.07 1.34 -29.58
CA ALA A 376 3.20 1.41 -31.04
C ALA A 376 3.20 0.03 -31.73
N HIS A 377 3.37 -1.05 -30.97
CA HIS A 377 3.41 -2.43 -31.47
C HIS A 377 2.22 -3.29 -31.05
N THR A 378 1.20 -2.68 -30.45
CA THR A 378 -0.06 -3.33 -30.12
C THR A 378 -1.24 -2.50 -30.63
N ASN A 379 -2.40 -3.13 -30.72
CA ASN A 379 -3.63 -2.47 -31.14
C ASN A 379 -4.76 -2.92 -30.20
N ILE A 380 -5.51 -1.95 -29.68
CA ILE A 380 -6.59 -2.20 -28.70
C ILE A 380 -7.69 -3.14 -29.23
N ASP A 381 -7.98 -3.10 -30.53
CA ASP A 381 -9.03 -3.92 -31.16
C ASP A 381 -8.55 -5.35 -31.44
N GLN A 382 -7.25 -5.52 -31.72
CA GLN A 382 -6.66 -6.84 -32.04
C GLN A 382 -6.15 -7.56 -30.79
N GLN A 383 -5.60 -6.83 -29.81
CA GLN A 383 -4.97 -7.39 -28.60
C GLN A 383 -5.41 -6.64 -27.33
N PRO A 384 -6.72 -6.65 -27.00
CA PRO A 384 -7.30 -5.84 -25.91
C PRO A 384 -6.71 -6.14 -24.53
N LEU A 385 -6.36 -7.39 -24.25
CA LEU A 385 -5.77 -7.77 -22.95
C LEU A 385 -4.31 -7.32 -22.82
N VAL A 386 -3.53 -7.42 -23.89
CA VAL A 386 -2.15 -6.94 -23.93
C VAL A 386 -2.13 -5.41 -23.78
N TRP A 387 -3.07 -4.73 -24.45
CA TRP A 387 -3.27 -3.29 -24.28
C TRP A 387 -3.62 -2.92 -22.84
N SER A 388 -4.48 -3.72 -22.18
CA SER A 388 -4.83 -3.54 -20.77
C SER A 388 -3.64 -3.72 -19.84
N ASP A 389 -2.78 -4.71 -20.07
CA ASP A 389 -1.58 -4.93 -19.25
C ASP A 389 -0.59 -3.76 -19.36
N LEU A 390 -0.39 -3.26 -20.58
CA LEU A 390 0.47 -2.11 -20.84
C LEU A 390 -0.12 -0.82 -20.23
N GLY A 391 -1.43 -0.61 -20.39
CA GLY A 391 -2.13 0.52 -19.79
C GLY A 391 -2.10 0.50 -18.26
N LEU A 392 -2.08 -0.69 -17.65
CA LEU A 392 -1.95 -0.81 -16.19
C LEU A 392 -0.56 -0.36 -15.73
N ALA A 393 0.49 -0.80 -16.43
CA ALA A 393 1.87 -0.42 -16.12
C ALA A 393 2.13 1.08 -16.36
N GLU A 394 1.59 1.64 -17.44
CA GLU A 394 1.62 3.08 -17.71
C GLU A 394 0.89 3.86 -16.61
N ALA A 395 -0.32 3.45 -16.24
CA ALA A 395 -1.11 4.08 -15.19
C ALA A 395 -0.40 4.06 -13.83
N GLN A 396 0.31 2.98 -13.52
CA GLN A 396 1.15 2.89 -12.33
C GLN A 396 2.30 3.89 -12.36
N ALA A 397 3.02 4.03 -13.49
CA ALA A 397 4.06 5.04 -13.61
C ALA A 397 3.51 6.48 -13.52
N LEU A 398 2.33 6.74 -14.11
CA LEU A 398 1.64 8.03 -13.99
C LEU A 398 1.22 8.32 -12.54
N LEU A 399 0.72 7.32 -11.81
CA LEU A 399 0.41 7.42 -10.39
C LEU A 399 1.64 7.86 -9.57
N GLN A 400 2.79 7.24 -9.84
CA GLN A 400 4.06 7.55 -9.16
C GLN A 400 4.61 8.93 -9.48
N LEU A 401 4.22 9.53 -10.59
CA LEU A 401 4.57 10.91 -10.96
C LEU A 401 3.55 11.95 -10.47
N GLY A 402 2.50 11.53 -9.76
CA GLY A 402 1.41 12.44 -9.38
C GLY A 402 0.53 12.87 -10.56
N ARG A 403 0.65 12.26 -11.74
CA ARG A 403 -0.13 12.58 -12.95
C ARG A 403 -1.50 11.88 -12.91
N TRP A 404 -2.25 12.12 -11.85
CA TRP A 404 -3.48 11.40 -11.52
C TRP A 404 -4.60 11.56 -12.55
N ASN A 405 -4.69 12.73 -13.19
CA ASN A 405 -5.66 12.99 -14.25
C ASN A 405 -5.45 12.11 -15.50
N GLU A 406 -4.21 11.67 -15.74
CA GLU A 406 -3.87 10.75 -16.84
C GLU A 406 -3.93 9.29 -16.39
N ALA A 407 -3.51 8.99 -15.15
CA ALA A 407 -3.57 7.63 -14.60
C ALA A 407 -5.01 7.10 -14.49
N MET A 408 -5.95 7.95 -14.07
CA MET A 408 -7.36 7.60 -13.85
C MET A 408 -8.06 6.97 -15.08
N PRO A 409 -8.08 7.62 -16.26
CA PRO A 409 -8.70 7.03 -17.45
C PRO A 409 -7.99 5.77 -17.93
N ALA A 410 -6.66 5.68 -17.76
CA ALA A 410 -5.89 4.49 -18.09
C ALA A 410 -6.32 3.29 -17.24
N PHE A 411 -6.36 3.42 -15.90
CA PHE A 411 -6.88 2.37 -15.01
C PHE A 411 -8.31 1.97 -15.33
N LYS A 412 -9.22 2.93 -15.55
CA LYS A 412 -10.62 2.65 -15.91
C LYS A 412 -10.72 1.89 -17.24
N THR A 413 -9.90 2.25 -18.22
CA THR A 413 -9.84 1.54 -19.50
C THR A 413 -9.34 0.11 -19.31
N CYS A 414 -8.34 -0.11 -18.46
CA CYS A 414 -7.82 -1.44 -18.15
C CYS A 414 -8.91 -2.34 -17.54
N ILE A 415 -9.65 -1.84 -16.56
CA ILE A 415 -10.77 -2.55 -15.93
C ILE A 415 -11.84 -2.86 -16.98
N ARG A 416 -12.26 -1.86 -17.78
CA ARG A 416 -13.27 -2.06 -18.84
C ARG A 416 -12.87 -3.16 -19.84
N LEU A 417 -11.62 -3.15 -20.32
CA LEU A 417 -11.12 -4.17 -21.24
C LEU A 417 -11.08 -5.55 -20.56
N ARG A 418 -10.61 -5.63 -19.32
CA ARG A 418 -10.60 -6.89 -18.57
C ARG A 418 -12.02 -7.43 -18.35
N SER A 419 -12.97 -6.60 -17.96
CA SER A 419 -14.38 -7.01 -17.79
C SER A 419 -15.05 -7.48 -19.08
N ALA A 420 -14.61 -7.01 -20.24
CA ALA A 420 -15.18 -7.40 -21.54
C ALA A 420 -14.63 -8.74 -22.06
N TYR A 421 -13.38 -9.07 -21.74
CA TYR A 421 -12.65 -10.20 -22.33
C TYR A 421 -12.22 -11.30 -21.35
N LEU A 422 -12.31 -11.04 -20.03
CA LEU A 422 -12.02 -12.02 -18.98
C LEU A 422 -13.30 -12.45 -18.26
N PRO A 423 -13.33 -13.66 -17.67
CA PRO A 423 -14.48 -14.08 -16.87
C PRO A 423 -14.63 -13.18 -15.63
N PRO A 424 -15.86 -13.05 -15.07
CA PRO A 424 -16.12 -12.17 -13.92
C PRO A 424 -15.34 -12.49 -12.64
N ASP A 425 -14.80 -13.70 -12.52
CA ASP A 425 -13.96 -14.15 -11.40
C ASP A 425 -12.45 -14.02 -11.70
N ALA A 426 -12.05 -13.32 -12.77
CA ALA A 426 -10.63 -13.20 -13.14
C ALA A 426 -9.84 -12.36 -12.13
N PRO A 427 -8.74 -12.89 -11.54
CA PRO A 427 -7.92 -12.17 -10.56
C PRO A 427 -7.24 -10.93 -11.12
N GLU A 428 -6.99 -10.88 -12.43
CA GLU A 428 -6.46 -9.72 -13.13
C GLU A 428 -7.40 -8.51 -13.00
N MET A 429 -8.71 -8.73 -12.96
CA MET A 429 -9.68 -7.66 -12.73
C MET A 429 -9.52 -7.08 -11.32
N ALA A 430 -9.38 -7.95 -10.32
CA ALA A 430 -9.17 -7.56 -8.92
C ALA A 430 -7.84 -6.80 -8.71
N TRP A 431 -6.75 -7.21 -9.35
CA TRP A 431 -5.47 -6.47 -9.28
C TRP A 431 -5.56 -5.07 -9.92
N ALA A 432 -6.29 -4.93 -11.04
CA ALA A 432 -6.54 -3.62 -11.65
C ALA A 432 -7.39 -2.72 -10.74
N MET A 433 -8.43 -3.28 -10.12
CA MET A 433 -9.26 -2.57 -9.13
C MET A 433 -8.43 -2.12 -7.92
N THR A 434 -7.56 -2.98 -7.40
CA THR A 434 -6.64 -2.64 -6.29
C THR A 434 -5.69 -1.50 -6.69
N SER A 435 -5.17 -1.51 -7.92
CA SER A 435 -4.30 -0.43 -8.42
C SER A 435 -5.05 0.90 -8.55
N LEU A 436 -6.29 0.86 -9.05
CA LEU A 436 -7.15 2.06 -9.10
C LEU A 436 -7.54 2.54 -7.69
N ALA A 437 -7.75 1.63 -6.74
CA ALA A 437 -7.98 1.99 -5.35
C ALA A 437 -6.76 2.72 -4.76
N SER A 438 -5.53 2.33 -5.12
CA SER A 438 -4.30 3.06 -4.70
C SER A 438 -4.28 4.50 -5.21
N LEU A 439 -4.71 4.71 -6.47
CA LEU A 439 -4.87 6.04 -7.03
C LEU A 439 -5.93 6.84 -6.26
N TYR A 440 -7.10 6.25 -6.00
CA TYR A 440 -8.13 6.93 -5.23
C TYR A 440 -7.70 7.25 -3.80
N THR A 441 -6.97 6.36 -3.12
CA THR A 441 -6.36 6.65 -1.82
C THR A 441 -5.37 7.81 -1.89
N SER A 442 -4.59 7.91 -2.97
CA SER A 442 -3.64 9.02 -3.17
C SER A 442 -4.35 10.36 -3.44
N MET A 443 -5.56 10.31 -3.98
CA MET A 443 -6.44 11.45 -4.22
C MET A 443 -7.43 11.72 -3.07
N ASP A 444 -7.27 11.07 -1.92
CA ASP A 444 -8.16 11.15 -0.75
C ASP A 444 -9.64 10.78 -1.03
N LYS A 445 -9.87 9.95 -2.06
CA LYS A 445 -11.19 9.41 -2.44
C LYS A 445 -11.43 8.06 -1.79
N MET A 446 -11.50 8.06 -0.46
CA MET A 446 -11.50 6.82 0.33
C MET A 446 -12.75 5.96 0.09
N GLY A 447 -13.92 6.57 -0.16
CA GLY A 447 -15.15 5.83 -0.43
C GLY A 447 -15.09 5.02 -1.74
N GLU A 448 -14.54 5.62 -2.80
CA GLU A 448 -14.34 4.93 -4.07
C GLU A 448 -13.24 3.86 -3.99
N ALA A 449 -12.16 4.13 -3.23
CA ALA A 449 -11.12 3.14 -2.97
C ALA A 449 -11.67 1.91 -2.23
N GLU A 450 -12.45 2.14 -1.16
CA GLU A 450 -13.07 1.09 -0.36
C GLU A 450 -14.05 0.24 -1.20
N SER A 451 -14.90 0.89 -2.00
CA SER A 451 -15.85 0.19 -2.87
C SER A 451 -15.16 -0.75 -3.87
N LEU A 452 -14.06 -0.29 -4.49
CA LEU A 452 -13.27 -1.13 -5.40
C LEU A 452 -12.60 -2.30 -4.69
N LEU A 453 -12.13 -2.09 -3.46
CA LEU A 453 -11.46 -3.15 -2.69
C LEU A 453 -12.44 -4.21 -2.18
N HIS A 454 -13.67 -3.83 -1.87
CA HIS A 454 -14.74 -4.79 -1.62
C HIS A 454 -15.02 -5.66 -2.84
N GLU A 455 -15.12 -5.06 -4.03
CA GLU A 455 -15.33 -5.80 -5.28
C GLU A 455 -14.14 -6.72 -5.60
N SER A 456 -12.91 -6.20 -5.43
CA SER A 456 -11.67 -6.97 -5.57
C SER A 456 -11.63 -8.18 -4.63
N ALA A 457 -11.96 -8.00 -3.35
CA ALA A 457 -12.00 -9.10 -2.37
C ALA A 457 -13.04 -10.16 -2.76
N LYS A 458 -14.22 -9.74 -3.21
CA LYS A 458 -15.27 -10.65 -3.69
C LYS A 458 -14.83 -11.48 -4.90
N ILE A 459 -14.17 -10.87 -5.88
CA ILE A 459 -13.61 -11.57 -7.05
C ILE A 459 -12.60 -12.63 -6.61
N MET A 460 -11.68 -12.26 -5.70
CA MET A 460 -10.68 -13.21 -5.18
C MET A 460 -11.32 -14.38 -4.43
N GLU A 461 -12.36 -14.14 -3.63
CA GLU A 461 -13.12 -15.19 -2.93
C GLU A 461 -13.84 -16.13 -3.89
N MET A 462 -14.49 -15.59 -4.94
CA MET A 462 -15.16 -16.39 -5.97
C MET A 462 -14.19 -17.31 -6.69
N ARG A 463 -13.00 -16.80 -7.05
CA ARG A 463 -12.00 -17.53 -7.82
C ARG A 463 -11.30 -18.62 -7.03
N PHE A 464 -10.80 -18.28 -5.84
CA PHE A 464 -9.85 -19.11 -5.11
C PHE A 464 -10.42 -19.76 -3.84
N LYS A 465 -11.68 -19.48 -3.49
CA LYS A 465 -12.36 -19.82 -2.22
C LYS A 465 -11.83 -18.99 -1.03
N PRO A 466 -12.61 -18.82 0.05
CA PRO A 466 -12.28 -17.94 1.17
C PRO A 466 -10.96 -18.26 1.92
N GLY A 467 -10.45 -19.49 1.77
CA GLY A 467 -9.24 -19.94 2.47
C GLY A 467 -7.93 -19.66 1.75
N HIS A 468 -7.92 -18.94 0.62
CA HIS A 468 -6.76 -18.80 -0.24
C HIS A 468 -5.90 -17.55 0.05
N PHE A 469 -4.61 -17.62 -0.31
CA PHE A 469 -3.61 -16.58 -0.09
C PHE A 469 -3.99 -15.22 -0.69
N GLU A 470 -4.52 -15.21 -1.92
CA GLU A 470 -4.98 -13.99 -2.61
C GLU A 470 -6.14 -13.29 -1.89
N VAL A 471 -7.03 -14.05 -1.23
CA VAL A 471 -8.12 -13.49 -0.43
C VAL A 471 -7.56 -12.75 0.79
N ALA A 472 -6.57 -13.35 1.46
CA ALA A 472 -5.90 -12.69 2.60
C ALA A 472 -5.24 -11.36 2.18
N GLY A 473 -4.63 -11.30 0.99
CA GLY A 473 -4.06 -10.07 0.44
C GLY A 473 -5.10 -8.99 0.16
N ALA A 474 -6.21 -9.37 -0.47
CA ALA A 474 -7.31 -8.45 -0.74
C ALA A 474 -7.94 -7.88 0.56
N LEU A 475 -8.15 -8.71 1.58
CA LEU A 475 -8.63 -8.29 2.89
C LEU A 475 -7.66 -7.34 3.59
N ALA A 476 -6.34 -7.56 3.47
CA ALA A 476 -5.35 -6.65 4.05
C ALA A 476 -5.43 -5.25 3.44
N ASN A 477 -5.58 -5.14 2.13
CA ASN A 477 -5.72 -3.86 1.44
C ASN A 477 -7.05 -3.17 1.80
N LEU A 478 -8.15 -3.92 1.85
CA LEU A 478 -9.45 -3.40 2.28
C LEU A 478 -9.37 -2.87 3.72
N GLY A 479 -8.84 -3.64 4.65
CA GLY A 479 -8.69 -3.23 6.05
C GLY A 479 -7.80 -1.99 6.22
N GLU A 480 -6.75 -1.84 5.41
CA GLU A 480 -5.92 -0.63 5.43
C GLU A 480 -6.67 0.61 4.95
N VAL A 481 -7.48 0.50 3.89
CA VAL A 481 -8.31 1.62 3.43
C VAL A 481 -9.40 1.95 4.44
N MET A 482 -10.05 0.95 5.04
CA MET A 482 -11.05 1.19 6.10
C MET A 482 -10.43 1.90 7.31
N ARG A 483 -9.18 1.56 7.69
CA ARG A 483 -8.42 2.29 8.71
C ARG A 483 -8.17 3.74 8.30
N LEU A 484 -7.75 3.98 7.05
CA LEU A 484 -7.55 5.34 6.52
C LEU A 484 -8.85 6.15 6.45
N SER A 485 -9.99 5.50 6.23
CA SER A 485 -11.33 6.10 6.29
C SER A 485 -11.81 6.38 7.73
N GLY A 486 -11.02 6.03 8.76
CA GLY A 486 -11.39 6.20 10.17
C GLY A 486 -12.42 5.17 10.69
N LYS A 487 -12.76 4.15 9.90
CA LYS A 487 -13.72 3.09 10.29
C LYS A 487 -13.04 2.02 11.15
N THR A 488 -12.53 2.43 12.31
CA THR A 488 -11.62 1.59 13.10
C THR A 488 -12.25 0.28 13.55
N ALA A 489 -13.51 0.33 14.01
CA ALA A 489 -14.26 -0.84 14.48
C ALA A 489 -14.56 -1.87 13.37
N GLU A 490 -14.74 -1.42 12.13
CA GLU A 490 -14.99 -2.30 10.99
C GLU A 490 -13.69 -2.85 10.39
N ALA A 491 -12.59 -2.09 10.44
CA ALA A 491 -11.30 -2.47 9.90
C ALA A 491 -10.62 -3.60 10.71
N GLU A 492 -10.78 -3.60 12.04
CA GLU A 492 -10.13 -4.55 12.95
C GLU A 492 -10.46 -6.02 12.62
N PRO A 493 -11.74 -6.44 12.51
CA PRO A 493 -12.07 -7.82 12.17
C PRO A 493 -11.55 -8.24 10.78
N VAL A 494 -11.52 -7.32 9.81
CA VAL A 494 -11.03 -7.58 8.45
C VAL A 494 -9.51 -7.84 8.45
N LEU A 495 -8.73 -7.03 9.16
CA LEU A 495 -7.29 -7.25 9.31
C LEU A 495 -6.97 -8.53 10.10
N CYS A 496 -7.72 -8.80 11.17
CA CYS A 496 -7.59 -10.04 11.94
C CYS A 496 -7.92 -11.29 11.10
N GLN A 497 -8.93 -11.22 10.24
CA GLN A 497 -9.26 -12.31 9.30
C GLN A 497 -8.13 -12.55 8.30
N SER A 498 -7.54 -11.47 7.74
CA SER A 498 -6.38 -11.57 6.86
C SER A 498 -5.19 -12.24 7.56
N ILE A 499 -4.87 -11.83 8.80
CA ILE A 499 -3.82 -12.46 9.62
C ILE A 499 -4.11 -13.94 9.83
N ALA A 500 -5.32 -14.31 10.26
CA ALA A 500 -5.68 -15.69 10.54
C ALA A 500 -5.56 -16.59 9.29
N LEU A 501 -5.89 -16.07 8.11
CA LEU A 501 -5.69 -16.78 6.84
C LEU A 501 -4.20 -16.97 6.54
N TYR A 502 -3.37 -15.93 6.65
CA TYR A 502 -1.93 -16.06 6.45
C TYR A 502 -1.28 -17.01 7.45
N GLU A 503 -1.63 -16.92 8.74
CA GLU A 503 -1.13 -17.83 9.78
C GLU A 503 -1.48 -19.29 9.48
N LYS A 504 -2.69 -19.55 8.97
CA LYS A 504 -3.14 -20.90 8.60
C LYS A 504 -2.40 -21.45 7.37
N LEU A 505 -2.11 -20.60 6.39
CA LEU A 505 -1.53 -21.01 5.11
C LEU A 505 0.00 -21.16 5.17
N ARG A 506 0.68 -20.24 5.86
CA ARG A 506 2.16 -20.15 5.84
C ARG A 506 2.79 -20.12 7.23
N GLY A 507 1.99 -20.21 8.30
CA GLY A 507 2.45 -20.19 9.68
C GLY A 507 2.51 -18.78 10.29
N LYS A 508 2.64 -18.73 11.62
CA LYS A 508 2.62 -17.48 12.40
C LYS A 508 3.83 -16.56 12.18
N GLU A 509 4.90 -17.13 11.66
CA GLU A 509 6.15 -16.45 11.37
C GLU A 509 6.27 -16.04 9.90
N ALA A 510 5.17 -16.16 9.13
CA ALA A 510 5.18 -15.76 7.73
C ALA A 510 5.34 -14.24 7.60
N PRO A 511 6.16 -13.75 6.65
CA PRO A 511 6.33 -12.33 6.43
C PRO A 511 5.02 -11.55 6.23
N GLU A 512 4.05 -12.13 5.53
CA GLU A 512 2.75 -11.52 5.26
C GLU A 512 1.96 -11.24 6.55
N VAL A 513 2.15 -12.06 7.59
CA VAL A 513 1.58 -11.82 8.92
C VAL A 513 2.15 -10.54 9.52
N SER A 514 3.48 -10.35 9.48
CA SER A 514 4.12 -9.10 9.95
C SER A 514 3.53 -7.86 9.27
N ARG A 515 3.35 -7.94 7.95
CA ARG A 515 2.83 -6.83 7.13
C ARG A 515 1.44 -6.38 7.60
N VAL A 516 0.54 -7.34 7.84
CA VAL A 516 -0.82 -7.04 8.30
C VAL A 516 -0.84 -6.64 9.77
N LEU A 517 0.04 -7.22 10.61
CA LEU A 517 0.24 -6.79 12.00
C LEU A 517 0.67 -5.32 12.09
N GLY A 518 1.51 -4.83 11.17
CA GLY A 518 1.88 -3.41 11.12
C GLY A 518 0.69 -2.48 10.84
N SER A 519 -0.26 -2.90 10.01
CA SER A 519 -1.51 -2.14 9.80
C SER A 519 -2.45 -2.24 11.00
N LEU A 520 -2.57 -3.42 11.61
CA LEU A 520 -3.37 -3.62 12.82
C LEU A 520 -2.81 -2.81 14.00
N ALA A 521 -1.49 -2.76 14.17
CA ALA A 521 -0.84 -1.98 15.22
C ALA A 521 -1.18 -0.48 15.10
N ARG A 522 -1.11 0.07 13.89
CA ARG A 522 -1.53 1.47 13.65
C ARG A 522 -3.01 1.67 13.91
N LEU A 523 -3.87 0.75 13.45
CA LEU A 523 -5.31 0.80 13.72
C LEU A 523 -5.63 0.82 15.23
N VAL A 524 -4.97 -0.05 15.99
CA VAL A 524 -5.14 -0.17 17.44
C VAL A 524 -4.60 1.08 18.15
N SER A 525 -3.51 1.67 17.65
CA SER A 525 -3.01 2.97 18.11
C SER A 525 -4.01 4.10 17.83
N ASP A 526 -4.58 4.14 16.62
CA ASP A 526 -5.60 5.11 16.22
C ASP A 526 -6.86 5.00 17.12
N ALA A 527 -7.15 3.80 17.64
CA ALA A 527 -8.22 3.54 18.61
C ALA A 527 -7.82 3.83 20.08
N GLY A 528 -6.61 4.34 20.35
CA GLY A 528 -6.14 4.70 21.69
C GLY A 528 -5.61 3.54 22.54
N ARG A 529 -5.56 2.30 22.02
CA ARG A 529 -5.07 1.10 22.73
C ARG A 529 -3.54 0.98 22.61
N GLN A 530 -2.84 1.95 23.19
CA GLN A 530 -1.40 2.16 22.97
C GLN A 530 -0.49 0.97 23.35
N SER A 531 -0.69 0.36 24.51
CA SER A 531 0.15 -0.77 24.96
C SER A 531 0.04 -1.99 24.04
N GLU A 532 -1.15 -2.24 23.51
CA GLU A 532 -1.39 -3.33 22.57
C GLU A 532 -0.80 -3.04 21.19
N ALA A 533 -0.92 -1.80 20.72
CA ALA A 533 -0.32 -1.36 19.47
C ALA A 533 1.20 -1.57 19.47
N VAL A 534 1.89 -1.25 20.57
CA VAL A 534 3.33 -1.48 20.74
C VAL A 534 3.65 -2.97 20.62
N LEU A 535 2.93 -3.84 21.33
CA LEU A 535 3.16 -5.30 21.28
C LEU A 535 2.98 -5.87 19.87
N LEU A 536 1.96 -5.42 19.15
CA LEU A 536 1.72 -5.85 17.76
C LEU A 536 2.85 -5.38 16.82
N ALA A 537 3.29 -4.14 16.97
CA ALA A 537 4.39 -3.59 16.16
C ALA A 537 5.74 -4.26 16.48
N GLU A 538 6.03 -4.56 17.76
CA GLU A 538 7.22 -5.33 18.15
C GLU A 538 7.20 -6.76 17.59
N LYS A 539 6.03 -7.42 17.61
CA LYS A 539 5.85 -8.73 16.99
C LYS A 539 6.13 -8.68 15.48
N ALA A 540 5.63 -7.67 14.77
CA ALA A 540 5.91 -7.46 13.36
C ALA A 540 7.42 -7.32 13.08
N VAL A 541 8.11 -6.45 13.83
CA VAL A 541 9.57 -6.28 13.73
C VAL A 541 10.31 -7.61 13.94
N SER A 542 9.94 -8.37 14.98
CA SER A 542 10.56 -9.66 15.29
C SER A 542 10.37 -10.73 14.20
N ILE A 543 9.20 -10.76 13.55
CA ILE A 543 8.96 -11.65 12.41
C ILE A 543 9.85 -11.24 11.23
N ASP A 544 9.87 -9.95 10.86
CA ASP A 544 10.66 -9.48 9.72
C ASP A 544 12.17 -9.65 9.96
N GLU A 545 12.67 -9.42 11.18
CA GLU A 545 14.08 -9.63 11.51
C GLU A 545 14.49 -11.10 11.38
N ARG A 546 13.63 -12.03 11.78
CA ARG A 546 13.88 -13.47 11.64
C ARG A 546 13.83 -13.92 10.19
N CYS A 547 12.93 -13.36 9.38
CA CYS A 547 12.76 -13.75 7.99
C CYS A 547 13.86 -13.19 7.07
N PHE A 548 14.24 -11.92 7.25
CA PHE A 548 15.10 -11.20 6.29
C PHE A 548 16.43 -10.71 6.87
N GLY A 549 16.61 -10.84 8.19
CA GLY A 549 17.75 -10.30 8.91
C GLY A 549 17.57 -8.81 9.28
N PRO A 550 18.37 -8.32 10.22
CA PRO A 550 18.15 -7.03 10.88
C PRO A 550 18.38 -5.79 10.01
N ASN A 551 19.00 -5.96 8.83
CA ASN A 551 19.36 -4.86 7.91
C ASN A 551 18.48 -4.80 6.66
N HIS A 552 17.38 -5.56 6.61
CA HIS A 552 16.49 -5.57 5.46
C HIS A 552 15.55 -4.36 5.43
N PRO A 553 15.23 -3.77 4.26
CA PRO A 553 14.28 -2.65 4.15
C PRO A 553 12.92 -2.90 4.79
N ARG A 554 12.45 -4.14 4.72
CA ARG A 554 11.20 -4.56 5.37
C ARG A 554 11.23 -4.40 6.89
N VAL A 555 12.37 -4.71 7.53
CA VAL A 555 12.56 -4.46 8.97
C VAL A 555 12.50 -2.98 9.26
N ALA A 556 13.15 -2.14 8.45
CA ALA A 556 13.10 -0.70 8.60
C ALA A 556 11.66 -0.13 8.48
N ARG A 557 10.80 -0.73 7.66
CA ARG A 557 9.39 -0.33 7.59
C ARG A 557 8.60 -0.70 8.85
N SER A 558 8.79 -1.90 9.38
CA SER A 558 8.16 -2.32 10.65
C SER A 558 8.70 -1.51 11.84
N LEU A 559 10.00 -1.16 11.84
CA LEU A 559 10.60 -0.25 12.80
C LEU A 559 10.02 1.16 12.71
N THR A 560 9.71 1.65 11.50
CA THR A 560 9.06 2.95 11.29
C THR A 560 7.64 2.95 11.89
N ASN A 561 6.87 1.88 11.71
CA ASN A 561 5.55 1.78 12.34
C ASN A 561 5.67 1.75 13.87
N LEU A 562 6.63 0.99 14.40
CA LEU A 562 6.89 0.93 15.84
C LEU A 562 7.33 2.30 16.39
N SER A 563 8.23 3.01 15.70
CA SER A 563 8.72 4.33 16.13
C SER A 563 7.59 5.35 16.22
N LEU A 564 6.68 5.37 15.23
CA LEU A 564 5.53 6.26 15.21
C LEU A 564 4.54 5.98 16.36
N ILE A 565 4.26 4.69 16.65
CA ILE A 565 3.38 4.29 17.74
C ILE A 565 4.00 4.60 19.11
N LEU A 566 5.32 4.44 19.22
CA LEU A 566 6.04 4.58 20.48
C LEU A 566 6.37 6.05 20.83
N ALA A 567 6.51 6.93 19.84
CA ALA A 567 6.97 8.31 20.03
C ALA A 567 6.25 9.11 21.13
N PRO A 568 4.92 9.01 21.33
CA PRO A 568 4.24 9.72 22.41
C PRO A 568 4.59 9.22 23.83
N GLN A 569 5.06 7.97 23.96
CA GLN A 569 5.32 7.32 25.25
C GLN A 569 6.82 7.28 25.58
N ASP A 570 7.66 6.98 24.59
CA ASP A 570 9.11 6.87 24.73
C ASP A 570 9.80 7.45 23.50
N HIS A 571 9.96 8.78 23.55
CA HIS A 571 10.56 9.56 22.48
C HIS A 571 12.00 9.12 22.16
N ALA A 572 12.80 8.83 23.19
CA ALA A 572 14.21 8.46 23.02
C ALA A 572 14.36 7.12 22.30
N ARG A 573 13.52 6.13 22.65
CA ARG A 573 13.49 4.85 21.94
C ARG A 573 12.98 5.02 20.50
N ALA A 574 11.97 5.85 20.26
CA ALA A 574 11.50 6.16 18.91
C ALA A 574 12.60 6.77 18.01
N VAL A 575 13.37 7.74 18.53
CA VAL A 575 14.53 8.33 17.83
C VAL A 575 15.60 7.28 17.52
N THR A 576 15.90 6.38 18.48
CA THR A 576 16.87 5.30 18.28
C THR A 576 16.45 4.35 17.17
N LEU A 577 15.18 3.93 17.15
CA LEU A 577 14.62 3.10 16.09
C LEU A 577 14.72 3.82 14.73
N GLN A 578 14.41 5.11 14.67
CA GLN A 578 14.40 5.85 13.43
C GLN A 578 15.81 6.15 12.89
N ARG A 579 16.83 6.31 13.76
CA ARG A 579 18.25 6.33 13.34
C ARG A 579 18.66 4.99 12.71
N ARG A 580 18.20 3.87 13.26
CA ARG A 580 18.42 2.54 12.66
C ARG A 580 17.72 2.41 11.31
N VAL A 581 16.49 2.89 11.17
CA VAL A 581 15.76 2.93 9.89
C VAL A 581 16.56 3.69 8.83
N LEU A 582 17.04 4.89 9.16
CA LEU A 582 17.83 5.69 8.24
C LEU A 582 19.09 4.96 7.78
N ALA A 583 19.85 4.35 8.70
CA ALA A 583 21.04 3.60 8.37
C ALA A 583 20.76 2.39 7.44
N ILE A 584 19.63 1.70 7.63
CA ILE A 584 19.21 0.61 6.74
C ILE A 584 18.90 1.16 5.34
N MET A 585 18.13 2.24 5.26
CA MET A 585 17.70 2.83 3.98
C MET A 585 18.87 3.44 3.19
N GLU A 586 19.75 4.18 3.85
CA GLU A 586 20.97 4.72 3.23
C GLU A 586 21.89 3.62 2.69
N LYS A 587 22.07 2.54 3.46
CA LYS A 587 22.90 1.41 3.04
C LYS A 587 22.31 0.68 1.84
N GLN A 588 20.99 0.49 1.82
CA GLN A 588 20.33 -0.28 0.76
C GLN A 588 20.13 0.52 -0.52
N PHE A 589 19.69 1.76 -0.41
CA PHE A 589 19.21 2.55 -1.55
C PHE A 589 20.06 3.79 -1.85
N GLY A 590 20.98 4.15 -0.95
CA GLY A 590 21.78 5.37 -1.05
C GLY A 590 21.07 6.63 -0.53
N PRO A 591 21.79 7.76 -0.49
CA PRO A 591 21.34 8.99 0.17
C PRO A 591 20.26 9.78 -0.58
N THR A 592 20.08 9.53 -1.88
CA THR A 592 19.17 10.31 -2.75
C THR A 592 17.88 9.57 -3.13
N HIS A 593 17.61 8.42 -2.52
CA HIS A 593 16.43 7.61 -2.81
C HIS A 593 15.20 8.05 -2.00
N ALA A 594 13.99 7.87 -2.55
CA ALA A 594 12.72 8.27 -1.91
C ALA A 594 12.53 7.65 -0.51
N GLU A 595 12.85 6.37 -0.34
CA GLU A 595 12.76 5.70 0.97
C GLU A 595 13.73 6.31 2.00
N THR A 596 14.92 6.74 1.56
CA THR A 596 15.88 7.44 2.41
C THR A 596 15.39 8.84 2.76
N ALA A 597 14.83 9.58 1.79
CA ALA A 597 14.19 10.88 2.02
C ALA A 597 13.01 10.78 3.02
N SER A 598 12.21 9.72 2.93
CA SER A 598 11.15 9.45 3.91
C SER A 598 11.70 9.13 5.30
N ALA A 599 12.79 8.34 5.39
CA ALA A 599 13.44 8.06 6.67
C ALA A 599 14.05 9.31 7.32
N LEU A 600 14.66 10.20 6.52
CA LEU A 600 15.17 11.50 6.95
C LEU A 600 14.04 12.38 7.51
N ASN A 601 12.93 12.51 6.77
CA ASN A 601 11.76 13.27 7.22
C ASN A 601 11.22 12.77 8.56
N ASN A 602 11.06 11.45 8.71
CA ASN A 602 10.52 10.85 9.93
C ASN A 602 11.45 11.08 11.13
N LEU A 603 12.77 10.93 10.95
CA LEU A 603 13.74 11.20 12.01
C LEU A 603 13.75 12.68 12.38
N ALA A 604 13.87 13.57 11.39
CA ALA A 604 13.84 15.00 11.60
C ALA A 604 12.57 15.47 12.33
N GLY A 605 11.42 14.89 11.98
CA GLY A 605 10.15 15.18 12.65
C GLY A 605 10.14 14.81 14.13
N LEU A 606 10.90 13.80 14.55
CA LEU A 606 11.07 13.45 15.96
C LEU A 606 12.03 14.43 16.66
N ILE A 607 13.18 14.73 16.06
CA ILE A 607 14.22 15.53 16.74
C ILE A 607 14.06 17.06 16.61
N GLN A 608 13.09 17.55 15.82
CA GLN A 608 12.94 18.99 15.50
C GLN A 608 12.68 19.92 16.71
N ASP A 609 12.06 19.40 17.77
CA ASP A 609 11.73 20.18 18.97
C ASP A 609 12.79 20.05 20.07
N GLY A 610 13.85 19.28 19.82
CA GLY A 610 14.96 19.00 20.74
C GLY A 610 16.22 19.84 20.50
N PRO A 611 17.33 19.51 21.19
CA PRO A 611 18.61 20.20 21.01
C PRO A 611 19.24 19.93 19.63
N GLU A 612 18.91 18.82 18.96
CA GLU A 612 19.42 18.49 17.61
C GLU A 612 18.64 19.15 16.46
N ARG A 613 18.02 20.31 16.71
CA ARG A 613 17.19 21.04 15.74
C ARG A 613 17.91 21.37 14.42
N ASP A 614 19.19 21.72 14.47
CA ASP A 614 19.97 22.04 13.26
C ASP A 614 20.21 20.78 12.40
N GLU A 615 20.38 19.61 13.04
CA GLU A 615 20.43 18.31 12.36
C GLU A 615 19.09 18.06 11.65
N ALA A 616 17.97 18.29 12.34
CA ALA A 616 16.62 18.14 11.78
C ALA A 616 16.39 19.03 10.55
N GLU A 617 16.82 20.29 10.57
CA GLU A 617 16.70 21.19 9.42
C GLU A 617 17.50 20.66 8.22
N GLN A 618 18.75 20.24 8.45
CA GLN A 618 19.60 19.71 7.38
C GLN A 618 18.99 18.44 6.77
N MET A 619 18.39 17.57 7.60
CA MET A 619 17.71 16.37 7.14
C MET A 619 16.48 16.70 6.29
N PHE A 620 15.61 17.62 6.73
CA PHE A 620 14.46 18.06 5.94
C PHE A 620 14.87 18.67 4.59
N ARG A 621 15.90 19.52 4.56
CA ARG A 621 16.42 20.10 3.31
C ARG A 621 16.99 19.02 2.38
N THR A 622 17.67 18.03 2.93
CA THR A 622 18.25 16.92 2.17
C THR A 622 17.16 16.04 1.58
N ALA A 623 16.12 15.71 2.36
CA ALA A 623 14.96 14.96 1.90
C ALA A 623 14.22 15.70 0.78
N LEU A 624 13.89 16.98 0.97
CA LEU A 624 13.24 17.81 -0.05
C LEU A 624 14.05 17.84 -1.35
N LYS A 625 15.38 18.01 -1.27
CA LYS A 625 16.25 18.03 -2.45
C LYS A 625 16.30 16.68 -3.16
N ALA A 626 16.33 15.57 -2.42
CA ALA A 626 16.31 14.23 -2.99
C ALA A 626 15.00 13.98 -3.75
N ASP A 627 13.86 14.29 -3.13
CA ASP A 627 12.54 14.11 -3.74
C ASP A 627 12.33 15.09 -4.91
N GLU A 628 12.85 16.32 -4.87
CA GLU A 628 12.82 17.26 -6.00
C GLU A 628 13.59 16.74 -7.21
N VAL A 629 14.76 16.13 -7.00
CA VAL A 629 15.58 15.55 -8.07
C VAL A 629 14.90 14.32 -8.67
N LEU A 630 14.27 13.50 -7.83
CA LEU A 630 13.66 12.25 -8.26
C LEU A 630 12.34 12.46 -9.00
N PHE A 631 11.44 13.27 -8.44
CA PHE A 631 10.09 13.42 -8.96
C PHE A 631 9.85 14.73 -9.72
N GLY A 632 10.76 15.71 -9.59
CA GLY A 632 10.59 17.06 -10.09
C GLY A 632 9.83 17.98 -9.13
N ARG A 633 10.03 19.29 -9.29
CA ARG A 633 9.50 20.34 -8.39
C ARG A 633 7.98 20.44 -8.32
N SER A 634 7.28 19.85 -9.27
CA SER A 634 5.83 19.86 -9.29
C SER A 634 5.22 18.63 -8.62
N HIS A 635 5.97 17.73 -7.99
CA HIS A 635 5.40 16.47 -7.50
C HIS A 635 4.61 16.61 -6.18
N PRO A 636 3.45 15.94 -6.01
CA PRO A 636 2.64 16.05 -4.79
C PRO A 636 3.35 15.56 -3.52
N ASN A 637 4.29 14.60 -3.59
CA ASN A 637 5.03 14.13 -2.40
C ASN A 637 5.83 15.26 -1.71
N LEU A 638 6.25 16.28 -2.46
CA LEU A 638 6.98 17.43 -1.91
C LEU A 638 6.15 18.23 -0.91
N LEU A 639 4.82 18.09 -0.92
CA LEU A 639 3.94 18.74 0.06
C LEU A 639 4.32 18.43 1.49
N ARG A 640 4.64 17.16 1.78
CA ARG A 640 5.04 16.72 3.11
C ARG A 640 6.36 17.40 3.51
N ASP A 641 7.35 17.37 2.63
CA ASP A 641 8.69 17.87 2.91
C ASP A 641 8.68 19.40 3.12
N LEU A 642 7.96 20.12 2.25
CA LEU A 642 7.77 21.57 2.34
C LEU A 642 7.07 21.95 3.64
N ARG A 643 6.01 21.25 4.03
CA ARG A 643 5.25 21.54 5.26
C ARG A 643 6.05 21.24 6.52
N ASN A 644 6.81 20.16 6.52
CA ASN A 644 7.68 19.78 7.65
C ASN A 644 8.81 20.81 7.83
N LEU A 645 9.49 21.16 6.74
CA LEU A 645 10.54 22.18 6.78
C LEU A 645 9.98 23.55 7.20
N ALA A 646 8.81 23.93 6.69
CA ALA A 646 8.14 25.17 7.09
C ALA A 646 7.77 25.19 8.58
N ALA A 647 7.27 24.07 9.11
CA ALA A 647 6.93 23.95 10.53
C ALA A 647 8.17 24.11 11.43
N LEU A 648 9.30 23.48 11.05
CA LEU A 648 10.56 23.65 11.75
C LEU A 648 11.03 25.11 11.70
N LEU A 649 11.04 25.73 10.52
CA LEU A 649 11.50 27.12 10.35
C LEU A 649 10.66 28.12 11.15
N ARG A 650 9.34 27.90 11.20
CA ARG A 650 8.43 28.67 12.07
C ARG A 650 8.85 28.56 13.52
N ASN A 651 9.02 27.33 14.02
CA ASN A 651 9.40 27.09 15.40
C ASN A 651 10.78 27.73 15.72
N SER A 652 11.60 28.04 14.70
CA SER A 652 12.93 28.69 14.82
C SER A 652 12.84 30.22 14.78
N GLY A 653 11.64 30.78 14.65
CA GLY A 653 11.40 32.21 14.46
C GLY A 653 11.65 32.72 13.04
N ARG A 654 12.05 31.87 12.08
CA ARG A 654 12.31 32.20 10.67
C ARG A 654 11.02 32.23 9.86
N ARG A 655 10.10 33.12 10.25
CA ARG A 655 8.70 33.13 9.78
C ARG A 655 8.55 33.38 8.28
N ASP A 656 9.30 34.31 7.70
CA ASP A 656 9.15 34.63 6.27
C ASP A 656 9.59 33.47 5.36
N GLU A 657 10.65 32.74 5.75
CA GLU A 657 11.06 31.53 5.04
C GLU A 657 10.00 30.42 5.16
N ALA A 658 9.42 30.23 6.37
CA ALA A 658 8.33 29.29 6.56
C ALA A 658 7.11 29.62 5.69
N ILE A 659 6.72 30.90 5.62
CA ILE A 659 5.62 31.37 4.76
C ILE A 659 5.90 31.08 3.29
N ALA A 660 7.14 31.27 2.81
CA ALA A 660 7.52 30.95 1.43
C ALA A 660 7.34 29.46 1.11
N TYR A 661 7.71 28.56 2.03
CA TYR A 661 7.48 27.12 1.86
C TYR A 661 6.01 26.73 1.96
N TYR A 662 5.23 27.34 2.86
CA TYR A 662 3.77 27.12 2.91
C TYR A 662 3.05 27.60 1.64
N LEU A 663 3.51 28.68 1.02
CA LEU A 663 3.00 29.14 -0.29
C LEU A 663 3.30 28.13 -1.40
N GLN A 664 4.53 27.58 -1.44
CA GLN A 664 4.87 26.52 -2.39
C GLN A 664 4.01 25.28 -2.19
N ALA A 665 3.81 24.87 -0.92
CA ALA A 665 2.93 23.75 -0.60
C ALA A 665 1.48 24.01 -1.04
N LEU A 666 0.94 25.20 -0.79
CA LEU A 666 -0.39 25.56 -1.29
C LEU A 666 -0.49 25.49 -2.82
N GLY A 667 0.52 25.99 -3.54
CA GLY A 667 0.56 25.93 -4.99
C GLY A 667 0.54 24.49 -5.52
N LEU A 668 1.32 23.59 -4.92
CA LEU A 668 1.29 22.17 -5.26
C LEU A 668 -0.07 21.52 -4.95
N ALA A 669 -0.65 21.84 -3.79
CA ALA A 669 -1.94 21.28 -3.39
C ALA A 669 -3.05 21.69 -4.37
N GLU A 670 -3.09 22.96 -4.78
CA GLU A 670 -4.07 23.45 -5.75
C GLU A 670 -3.92 22.83 -7.14
N VAL A 671 -2.68 22.56 -7.58
CA VAL A 671 -2.41 21.96 -8.90
C VAL A 671 -2.87 20.50 -8.96
N HIS A 672 -2.60 19.71 -7.91
CA HIS A 672 -2.85 18.25 -7.94
C HIS A 672 -4.22 17.84 -7.44
N PHE A 673 -4.70 18.53 -6.41
CA PHE A 673 -5.94 18.16 -5.74
C PHE A 673 -7.10 19.11 -6.05
N GLY A 674 -6.79 20.30 -6.58
CA GLY A 674 -7.76 21.34 -6.84
C GLY A 674 -8.06 22.22 -5.61
N LYS A 675 -8.95 23.18 -5.79
CA LYS A 675 -9.25 24.21 -4.77
C LYS A 675 -10.05 23.68 -3.58
N ASP A 676 -10.91 22.69 -3.83
CA ASP A 676 -11.81 22.10 -2.85
C ASP A 676 -11.33 20.67 -2.52
N HIS A 677 -10.20 20.57 -1.81
CA HIS A 677 -9.65 19.30 -1.34
C HIS A 677 -9.06 19.42 0.07
N SER A 678 -9.00 18.32 0.82
CA SER A 678 -8.48 18.22 2.20
C SER A 678 -7.07 18.79 2.35
N GLU A 679 -6.13 18.38 1.49
CA GLU A 679 -4.75 18.89 1.45
C GLU A 679 -4.67 20.40 1.14
N THR A 680 -5.53 20.90 0.26
CA THR A 680 -5.60 22.33 -0.07
C THR A 680 -6.15 23.14 1.10
N VAL A 681 -7.22 22.66 1.75
CA VAL A 681 -7.77 23.25 2.97
C VAL A 681 -6.71 23.31 4.06
N THR A 682 -5.98 22.21 4.26
CA THR A 682 -4.91 22.15 5.27
C THR A 682 -3.80 23.15 4.97
N SER A 683 -3.37 23.26 3.71
CA SER A 683 -2.34 24.21 3.29
C SER A 683 -2.79 25.66 3.44
N LEU A 684 -4.03 25.98 3.05
CA LEU A 684 -4.64 27.31 3.24
C LEU A 684 -4.71 27.70 4.72
N ARG A 685 -5.17 26.78 5.56
CA ARG A 685 -5.30 27.00 7.01
C ARG A 685 -3.94 27.21 7.66
N GLN A 686 -2.95 26.38 7.34
CA GLN A 686 -1.59 26.54 7.85
C GLN A 686 -1.01 27.89 7.43
N LEU A 687 -1.10 28.26 6.15
CA LEU A 687 -0.61 29.54 5.65
C LEU A 687 -1.31 30.74 6.33
N SER A 688 -2.64 30.69 6.48
CA SER A 688 -3.43 31.73 7.15
C SER A 688 -2.94 31.97 8.58
N LEU A 689 -2.80 30.88 9.36
CA LEU A 689 -2.33 30.97 10.75
C LEU A 689 -0.93 31.58 10.83
N GLN A 690 -0.03 31.19 9.93
CA GLN A 690 1.33 31.70 9.90
C GLN A 690 1.42 33.18 9.54
N LEU A 691 0.62 33.63 8.58
CA LEU A 691 0.53 35.05 8.25
C LEU A 691 -0.02 35.85 9.43
N ALA A 692 -1.02 35.34 10.15
CA ALA A 692 -1.55 35.99 11.34
C ALA A 692 -0.51 36.07 12.48
N GLU A 693 0.23 34.99 12.75
CA GLU A 693 1.33 35.00 13.73
C GLU A 693 2.46 35.97 13.36
N ALA A 694 2.70 36.17 12.06
CA ALA A 694 3.63 37.18 11.54
C ALA A 694 3.04 38.62 11.53
N ARG A 695 1.83 38.82 12.08
CA ARG A 695 1.08 40.09 12.07
C ARG A 695 0.72 40.62 10.67
N ARG A 696 0.71 39.75 9.66
CA ARG A 696 0.32 40.05 8.26
C ARG A 696 -1.17 39.76 8.05
N PHE A 697 -2.03 40.40 8.85
CA PHE A 697 -3.45 40.03 8.95
C PHE A 697 -4.25 40.21 7.66
N VAL A 698 -3.95 41.26 6.89
CA VAL A 698 -4.61 41.54 5.60
C VAL A 698 -4.35 40.41 4.60
N GLU A 699 -3.17 39.79 4.66
CA GLU A 699 -2.83 38.64 3.82
C GLU A 699 -3.41 37.34 4.38
N ALA A 700 -3.48 37.18 5.70
CA ALA A 700 -3.98 35.98 6.36
C ALA A 700 -5.48 35.71 6.08
N GLU A 701 -6.31 36.74 6.24
CA GLU A 701 -7.77 36.61 6.22
C GLU A 701 -8.32 35.97 4.94
N PRO A 702 -7.90 36.35 3.72
CA PRO A 702 -8.34 35.69 2.49
C PRO A 702 -8.09 34.18 2.49
N PHE A 703 -6.95 33.71 3.00
CA PHE A 703 -6.63 32.29 3.06
C PHE A 703 -7.50 31.57 4.09
N GLY A 704 -7.70 32.15 5.29
CA GLY A 704 -8.57 31.58 6.32
C GLY A 704 -10.04 31.49 5.89
N ARG A 705 -10.57 32.53 5.22
CA ARG A 705 -11.93 32.51 4.66
C ARG A 705 -12.10 31.44 3.59
N ARG A 706 -11.11 31.30 2.70
CA ARG A 706 -11.09 30.25 1.67
C ARG A 706 -11.03 28.86 2.30
N ALA A 707 -10.18 28.66 3.30
CA ALA A 707 -10.08 27.39 4.02
C ALA A 707 -11.44 26.99 4.63
N LEU A 708 -12.09 27.91 5.33
CA LEU A 708 -13.41 27.68 5.93
C LEU A 708 -14.48 27.38 4.86
N ALA A 709 -14.53 28.17 3.78
CA ALA A 709 -15.49 27.96 2.71
C ALA A 709 -15.33 26.59 2.02
N SER A 710 -14.10 26.22 1.67
CA SER A 710 -13.81 24.93 1.04
C SER A 710 -14.03 23.75 2.01
N ALA A 711 -13.66 23.87 3.29
CA ALA A 711 -13.95 22.86 4.31
C ALA A 711 -15.46 22.64 4.47
N THR A 712 -16.23 23.72 4.55
CA THR A 712 -17.70 23.67 4.64
C THR A 712 -18.32 22.98 3.44
N LYS A 713 -17.82 23.26 2.24
CA LYS A 713 -18.28 22.61 1.00
C LYS A 713 -17.96 21.11 0.99
N LEU A 714 -16.78 20.72 1.46
CA LEU A 714 -16.30 19.34 1.45
C LEU A 714 -17.00 18.46 2.48
N TYR A 715 -17.09 18.94 3.72
CA TYR A 715 -17.47 18.11 4.87
C TYR A 715 -18.84 18.44 5.45
N GLY A 716 -19.47 19.52 4.98
CA GLY A 716 -20.68 20.08 5.58
C GLY A 716 -20.41 20.88 6.85
N ASN A 717 -21.41 21.65 7.28
CA ASN A 717 -21.29 22.66 8.35
C ASN A 717 -20.93 22.09 9.72
N GLU A 718 -21.22 20.82 9.99
CA GLU A 718 -21.08 20.23 11.33
C GLU A 718 -19.79 19.43 11.52
N ASN A 719 -18.83 19.46 10.59
CA ASN A 719 -17.61 18.66 10.67
C ASN A 719 -16.49 19.34 11.52
N LEU A 720 -15.68 18.53 12.21
CA LEU A 720 -14.55 19.03 13.01
C LEU A 720 -13.50 19.82 12.21
N GLU A 721 -13.31 19.55 10.92
CA GLU A 721 -12.43 20.37 10.07
C GLU A 721 -12.98 21.78 9.83
N VAL A 722 -14.31 21.91 9.74
CA VAL A 722 -14.95 23.22 9.68
C VAL A 722 -14.74 23.97 10.99
N ALA A 723 -14.87 23.28 12.13
CA ALA A 723 -14.55 23.87 13.44
C ALA A 723 -13.09 24.33 13.53
N ARG A 724 -12.13 23.52 13.04
CA ARG A 724 -10.71 23.92 12.97
C ARG A 724 -10.49 25.16 12.11
N CYS A 725 -11.06 25.20 10.91
CA CYS A 725 -10.94 26.36 10.02
C CYS A 725 -11.59 27.61 10.62
N ALA A 726 -12.76 27.46 11.24
CA ALA A 726 -13.46 28.56 11.91
C ALA A 726 -12.64 29.12 13.07
N ARG A 727 -12.05 28.26 13.91
CA ARG A 727 -11.17 28.66 15.02
C ARG A 727 -9.93 29.42 14.53
N ASP A 728 -9.25 28.91 13.51
CA ASP A 728 -8.02 29.52 13.00
C ASP A 728 -8.33 30.86 12.31
N LEU A 729 -9.45 30.97 11.59
CA LEU A 729 -9.93 32.25 11.05
C LEU A 729 -10.36 33.20 12.17
N ALA A 730 -11.05 32.72 13.21
CA ALA A 730 -11.44 33.52 14.37
C ALA A 730 -10.22 34.13 15.06
N PHE A 731 -9.13 33.37 15.19
CA PHE A 731 -7.87 33.90 15.69
C PHE A 731 -7.35 35.04 14.80
N CYS A 732 -7.30 34.85 13.47
CA CYS A 732 -6.88 35.90 12.55
C CYS A 732 -7.74 37.17 12.66
N LEU A 733 -9.06 37.00 12.78
CA LEU A 733 -10.01 38.10 12.92
C LEU A 733 -9.89 38.80 14.28
N ALA A 734 -9.69 38.05 15.37
CA ALA A 734 -9.52 38.61 16.71
C ALA A 734 -8.29 39.52 16.77
N VAL A 735 -7.14 39.05 16.26
CA VAL A 735 -5.89 39.84 16.30
C VAL A 735 -5.93 41.03 15.32
N SER A 736 -6.76 40.97 14.27
CA SER A 736 -7.02 42.12 13.39
C SER A 736 -8.07 43.11 13.91
N GLY A 737 -8.67 42.85 15.07
CA GLY A 737 -9.68 43.72 15.71
C GLY A 737 -11.12 43.51 15.26
N LYS A 738 -11.40 42.50 14.43
CA LYS A 738 -12.76 42.11 13.99
C LYS A 738 -13.40 41.17 15.03
N LEU A 739 -13.60 41.70 16.23
CA LEU A 739 -13.88 40.90 17.42
C LEU A 739 -15.27 40.24 17.39
N GLU A 740 -16.30 40.89 16.86
CA GLU A 740 -17.65 40.32 16.79
C GLU A 740 -17.70 39.07 15.90
N GLU A 741 -17.06 39.14 14.73
CA GLU A 741 -16.99 38.02 13.79
C GLU A 741 -16.15 36.88 14.38
N ALA A 742 -15.03 37.20 15.04
CA ALA A 742 -14.22 36.22 15.75
C ALA A 742 -15.01 35.50 16.85
N ALA A 743 -15.80 36.23 17.66
CA ALA A 743 -16.62 35.65 18.71
C ALA A 743 -17.66 34.66 18.14
N SER A 744 -18.28 35.02 17.00
CA SER A 744 -19.24 34.14 16.31
C SER A 744 -18.59 32.87 15.76
N LEU A 745 -17.40 32.97 15.17
CA LEU A 745 -16.68 31.80 14.65
C LEU A 745 -16.16 30.89 15.76
N TYR A 746 -15.69 31.45 16.90
CA TYR A 746 -15.33 30.63 18.05
C TYR A 746 -16.57 29.91 18.63
N GLU A 747 -17.72 30.58 18.68
CA GLU A 747 -18.98 29.95 19.09
C GLU A 747 -19.38 28.81 18.15
N GLN A 748 -19.27 29.02 16.83
CA GLN A 748 -19.52 27.98 15.84
C GLN A 748 -18.59 26.78 16.04
N ALA A 749 -17.28 27.01 16.15
CA ALA A 749 -16.28 25.96 16.36
C ALA A 749 -16.55 25.18 17.66
N GLN A 750 -16.85 25.91 18.73
CA GLN A 750 -17.23 25.36 20.04
C GLN A 750 -18.46 24.46 19.93
N THR A 751 -19.57 24.93 19.32
CA THR A 751 -20.80 24.14 19.19
C THR A 751 -20.57 22.83 18.42
N ILE A 752 -19.79 22.89 17.34
CA ILE A 752 -19.45 21.69 16.56
C ILE A 752 -18.63 20.71 17.40
N ALA A 753 -17.56 21.20 18.05
CA ALA A 753 -16.67 20.36 18.86
C ALA A 753 -17.40 19.75 20.07
N GLU A 754 -18.24 20.50 20.77
CA GLU A 754 -19.05 20.01 21.89
C GLU A 754 -20.00 18.89 21.47
N LYS A 755 -20.64 19.02 20.31
CA LYS A 755 -21.58 18.03 19.79
C LYS A 755 -20.88 16.71 19.43
N GLN A 756 -19.68 16.77 18.88
CA GLN A 756 -18.98 15.58 18.36
C GLN A 756 -18.01 14.93 19.35
N LEU A 757 -17.27 15.73 20.12
CA LEU A 757 -16.22 15.27 21.03
C LEU A 757 -16.67 15.29 22.50
N GLY A 758 -17.77 15.98 22.80
CA GLY A 758 -18.28 16.17 24.14
C GLY A 758 -17.79 17.48 24.77
N ALA A 759 -18.49 17.91 25.82
CA ALA A 759 -18.27 19.22 26.45
C ALA A 759 -16.91 19.40 27.15
N ASP A 760 -16.15 18.32 27.32
CA ASP A 760 -14.90 18.26 28.08
C ASP A 760 -13.69 17.87 27.24
N ASP A 761 -13.82 17.96 25.93
CA ASP A 761 -12.68 17.87 25.04
C ASP A 761 -11.79 19.12 25.15
N ILE A 762 -10.47 18.93 25.00
CA ILE A 762 -9.49 20.00 25.10
C ILE A 762 -9.67 21.07 24.00
N SER A 763 -10.20 20.71 22.83
CA SER A 763 -10.50 21.66 21.76
C SER A 763 -11.63 22.62 22.14
N VAL A 764 -12.68 22.11 22.80
CA VAL A 764 -13.77 22.93 23.36
C VAL A 764 -13.21 23.89 24.40
N PHE A 765 -12.33 23.42 25.29
CA PHE A 765 -11.65 24.29 26.25
C PHE A 765 -10.94 25.46 25.55
N HIS A 766 -10.18 25.19 24.48
CA HIS A 766 -9.49 26.23 23.72
C HIS A 766 -10.45 27.23 23.05
N ASP A 767 -11.55 26.74 22.47
CA ASP A 767 -12.56 27.60 21.84
C ASP A 767 -13.24 28.52 22.85
N VAL A 768 -13.69 27.97 23.99
CA VAL A 768 -14.34 28.76 25.05
C VAL A 768 -13.36 29.77 25.64
N ARG A 769 -12.10 29.39 25.86
CA ARG A 769 -11.07 30.30 26.40
C ARG A 769 -10.78 31.46 25.46
N ASN A 770 -10.59 31.17 24.17
CA ASN A 770 -10.29 32.21 23.20
C ASN A 770 -11.51 33.12 22.97
N ARG A 771 -12.73 32.55 22.96
CA ARG A 771 -13.97 33.32 22.95
C ARG A 771 -14.11 34.21 24.18
N ALA A 772 -13.76 33.73 25.38
CA ALA A 772 -13.80 34.52 26.61
C ALA A 772 -12.90 35.76 26.53
N ALA A 773 -11.70 35.61 25.96
CA ALA A 773 -10.79 36.72 25.72
C ALA A 773 -11.38 37.73 24.73
N VAL A 774 -11.93 37.27 23.61
CA VAL A 774 -12.59 38.14 22.63
C VAL A 774 -13.80 38.87 23.22
N LEU A 775 -14.64 38.19 24.00
CA LEU A 775 -15.80 38.79 24.68
C LEU A 775 -15.38 39.85 25.71
N ARG A 776 -14.29 39.60 26.43
CA ARG A 776 -13.70 40.59 27.35
C ARG A 776 -13.24 41.83 26.58
N ASP A 777 -12.56 41.63 25.45
CA ASP A 777 -12.03 42.73 24.64
C ASP A 777 -13.15 43.51 23.92
N LEU A 778 -14.28 42.87 23.60
CA LEU A 778 -15.54 43.51 23.17
C LEU A 778 -16.22 44.32 24.29
N GLY A 779 -15.88 44.07 25.55
CA GLY A 779 -16.53 44.67 26.71
C GLY A 779 -17.81 43.95 27.18
N ASP A 780 -18.16 42.79 26.62
CA ASP A 780 -19.26 41.93 27.10
C ASP A 780 -18.81 41.15 28.35
N LYS A 781 -18.55 41.91 29.42
CA LYS A 781 -18.03 41.41 30.71
C LYS A 781 -18.87 40.28 31.31
N PRO A 782 -20.22 40.30 31.27
CA PRO A 782 -21.03 39.20 31.79
C PRO A 782 -20.76 37.86 31.08
N LYS A 783 -20.77 37.85 29.74
CA LYS A 783 -20.50 36.60 28.99
C LYS A 783 -19.03 36.17 29.09
N ALA A 784 -18.10 37.12 29.12
CA ALA A 784 -16.69 36.82 29.35
C ALA A 784 -16.48 36.14 30.71
N LEU A 785 -17.12 36.64 31.77
CA LEU A 785 -17.05 36.06 33.11
C LEU A 785 -17.61 34.64 33.14
N GLU A 786 -18.76 34.39 32.50
CA GLU A 786 -19.35 33.05 32.38
C GLU A 786 -18.40 32.09 31.64
N ALA A 787 -17.86 32.51 30.51
CA ALA A 787 -16.93 31.71 29.72
C ALA A 787 -15.63 31.42 30.49
N TYR A 788 -15.07 32.39 31.24
CA TYR A 788 -13.92 32.15 32.10
C TYR A 788 -14.22 31.19 33.25
N ARG A 789 -15.39 31.29 33.90
CA ARG A 789 -15.85 30.32 34.93
C ARG A 789 -15.92 28.90 34.36
N ARG A 790 -16.45 28.79 33.13
CA ARG A 790 -16.54 27.52 32.42
C ARG A 790 -15.15 26.95 32.12
N THR A 791 -14.24 27.75 31.55
CA THR A 791 -12.88 27.27 31.22
C THR A 791 -12.08 26.83 32.43
N TYR A 792 -12.20 27.51 33.56
CA TYR A 792 -11.56 27.09 34.82
C TYR A 792 -12.11 25.75 35.31
N THR A 793 -13.44 25.59 35.31
CA THR A 793 -14.09 24.32 35.68
C THR A 793 -13.64 23.17 34.78
N MET A 794 -13.57 23.41 33.46
CA MET A 794 -13.08 22.44 32.48
C MET A 794 -11.61 22.09 32.72
N ALA A 795 -10.73 23.08 32.84
CA ALA A 795 -9.30 22.85 33.05
C ALA A 795 -9.03 22.03 34.32
N ARG A 796 -9.72 22.33 35.43
CA ARG A 796 -9.63 21.54 36.67
C ARG A 796 -10.00 20.07 36.46
N ARG A 797 -11.02 19.81 35.65
CA ARG A 797 -11.54 18.46 35.41
C ARG A 797 -10.70 17.66 34.42
N ILE A 798 -10.24 18.31 33.35
CA ILE A 798 -9.47 17.68 32.27
C ILE A 798 -8.00 17.50 32.66
N LEU A 799 -7.38 18.55 33.23
CA LEU A 799 -5.93 18.64 33.42
C LEU A 799 -5.51 18.50 34.90
N GLY A 800 -6.46 18.60 35.83
CA GLY A 800 -6.19 18.60 37.26
C GLY A 800 -5.91 20.00 37.83
N HIS A 801 -5.85 20.08 39.16
CA HIS A 801 -5.81 21.35 39.89
C HIS A 801 -4.49 22.12 39.73
N GLU A 802 -3.36 21.41 39.75
CA GLU A 802 -2.01 21.99 39.76
C GLU A 802 -1.44 22.20 38.36
N HIS A 803 -2.15 21.78 37.31
CA HIS A 803 -1.67 21.87 35.95
C HIS A 803 -1.50 23.34 35.50
N PRO A 804 -0.42 23.71 34.80
CA PRO A 804 -0.15 25.10 34.42
C PRO A 804 -1.31 25.80 33.71
N GLN A 805 -2.01 25.11 32.80
CA GLN A 805 -3.18 25.70 32.12
C GLN A 805 -4.37 25.92 33.05
N THR A 806 -4.55 25.09 34.08
CA THR A 806 -5.59 25.30 35.10
C THR A 806 -5.30 26.55 35.92
N LEU A 807 -4.04 26.74 36.31
CA LEU A 807 -3.59 27.94 37.02
C LEU A 807 -3.75 29.19 36.16
N THR A 808 -3.48 29.11 34.85
CA THR A 808 -3.73 30.23 33.92
C THR A 808 -5.22 30.53 33.75
N SER A 809 -6.09 29.51 33.69
CA SER A 809 -7.55 29.73 33.65
C SER A 809 -8.09 30.31 34.96
N MET A 810 -7.51 29.90 36.09
CA MET A 810 -7.83 30.42 37.42
C MET A 810 -7.48 31.91 37.53
N ASP A 811 -6.28 32.29 37.08
CA ASP A 811 -5.82 33.68 37.03
C ASP A 811 -6.70 34.56 36.14
N ASN A 812 -7.00 34.10 34.92
CA ASN A 812 -7.90 34.83 34.01
C ASN A 812 -9.29 35.07 34.62
N LEU A 813 -9.84 34.06 35.31
CA LEU A 813 -11.11 34.19 36.02
C LEU A 813 -11.02 35.17 37.20
N ALA A 814 -9.96 35.09 38.01
CA ALA A 814 -9.73 35.99 39.14
C ALA A 814 -9.61 37.46 38.69
N CYS A 815 -8.87 37.70 37.60
CA CYS A 815 -8.81 39.01 36.93
C CYS A 815 -10.19 39.48 36.47
N MET A 816 -10.97 38.61 35.81
CA MET A 816 -12.31 38.97 35.35
C MET A 816 -13.28 39.26 36.51
N LEU A 817 -13.16 38.54 37.63
CA LEU A 817 -13.92 38.80 38.86
C LEU A 817 -13.56 40.15 39.45
N ARG A 818 -12.27 40.49 39.52
CA ARG A 818 -11.81 41.82 39.93
C ARG A 818 -12.41 42.91 39.03
N ASP A 819 -12.32 42.75 37.71
CA ASP A 819 -12.76 43.76 36.73
C ASP A 819 -14.29 43.91 36.66
N THR A 820 -15.04 42.94 37.20
CA THR A 820 -16.50 42.96 37.41
C THR A 820 -16.90 43.29 38.85
N LYS A 821 -15.93 43.66 39.70
CA LYS A 821 -16.11 44.08 41.11
C LYS A 821 -16.56 42.98 42.07
N HIS A 822 -16.39 41.70 41.71
CA HIS A 822 -16.57 40.55 42.60
C HIS A 822 -15.29 40.32 43.43
N TYR A 823 -14.89 41.33 44.21
CA TYR A 823 -13.57 41.36 44.86
C TYR A 823 -13.35 40.25 45.90
N THR A 824 -14.41 39.76 46.56
CA THR A 824 -14.28 38.67 47.53
C THR A 824 -13.93 37.35 46.86
N ASP A 825 -14.60 37.03 45.74
CA ASP A 825 -14.31 35.82 44.96
C ASP A 825 -12.92 35.93 44.32
N ALA A 826 -12.56 37.11 43.80
CA ALA A 826 -11.24 37.37 43.24
C ALA A 826 -10.12 37.19 44.29
N GLU A 827 -10.32 37.73 45.51
CA GLU A 827 -9.36 37.55 46.61
C GLU A 827 -9.17 36.08 46.96
N TYR A 828 -10.27 35.31 47.05
CA TYR A 828 -10.20 33.87 47.31
C TYR A 828 -9.38 33.14 46.23
N MET A 829 -9.67 33.41 44.96
CA MET A 829 -8.97 32.76 43.85
C MET A 829 -7.49 33.17 43.76
N PHE A 830 -7.14 34.44 43.96
CA PHE A 830 -5.73 34.84 43.96
C PHE A 830 -4.95 34.24 45.14
N ARG A 831 -5.58 34.07 46.32
CA ARG A 831 -4.95 33.39 47.45
C ARG A 831 -4.70 31.91 47.16
N ASP A 832 -5.70 31.21 46.64
CA ASP A 832 -5.59 29.79 46.29
C ASP A 832 -4.56 29.58 45.16
N LEU A 833 -4.56 30.44 44.13
CA LEU A 833 -3.57 30.44 43.06
C LEU A 833 -2.13 30.63 43.59
N LEU A 834 -1.94 31.62 44.47
CA LEU A 834 -0.65 31.92 45.09
C LEU A 834 -0.19 30.73 45.95
N GLU A 835 -1.06 30.13 46.75
CA GLU A 835 -0.72 28.98 47.58
C GLU A 835 -0.25 27.78 46.74
N ILE A 836 -0.92 27.48 45.62
CA ILE A 836 -0.53 26.38 44.73
C ILE A 836 0.82 26.69 44.08
N ARG A 837 1.01 27.89 43.53
CA ARG A 837 2.26 28.26 42.87
C ARG A 837 3.44 28.38 43.84
N GLU A 838 3.20 28.79 45.08
CA GLU A 838 4.22 28.76 46.14
C GLU A 838 4.68 27.33 46.45
N LYS A 839 3.74 26.37 46.53
CA LYS A 839 4.10 24.96 46.71
C LYS A 839 4.90 24.41 45.53
N LEU A 840 4.57 24.81 44.30
CA LEU A 840 5.23 24.32 43.09
C LEU A 840 6.61 24.96 42.84
N TRP A 841 6.76 26.26 43.11
CA TRP A 841 7.91 27.05 42.68
C TRP A 841 8.76 27.61 43.82
N GLY A 842 8.31 27.47 45.07
CA GLY A 842 8.95 28.00 46.27
C GLY A 842 8.58 29.46 46.57
N HIS A 843 8.58 29.83 47.86
CA HIS A 843 8.11 31.14 48.34
C HIS A 843 8.90 32.36 47.84
N ASP A 844 10.14 32.16 47.40
CA ASP A 844 11.06 33.23 46.96
C ASP A 844 11.16 33.35 45.42
N ASN A 845 10.27 32.67 44.67
CA ASN A 845 10.30 32.73 43.22
C ASN A 845 9.75 34.07 42.69
N VAL A 846 10.54 34.75 41.85
CA VAL A 846 10.18 36.05 41.26
C VAL A 846 8.87 36.01 40.45
N VAL A 847 8.48 34.86 39.89
CA VAL A 847 7.23 34.71 39.13
C VAL A 847 6.00 34.97 40.00
N LEU A 848 6.08 34.73 41.32
CA LEU A 848 4.99 34.99 42.28
C LEU A 848 4.72 36.49 42.49
N ALA A 849 5.60 37.38 42.05
CA ALA A 849 5.43 38.81 42.25
C ALA A 849 4.18 39.37 41.54
N ASN A 850 3.78 38.79 40.41
CA ASN A 850 2.53 39.14 39.72
C ASN A 850 1.32 38.69 40.54
N ASP A 851 1.31 37.44 41.00
CA ASP A 851 0.20 36.89 41.82
C ASP A 851 0.01 37.69 43.12
N LEU A 852 1.11 38.05 43.78
CA LEU A 852 1.10 38.92 44.95
C LEU A 852 0.59 40.32 44.61
N SER A 853 1.00 40.89 43.47
CA SER A 853 0.54 42.21 43.03
C SER A 853 -0.94 42.22 42.70
N ASP A 854 -1.46 41.16 42.08
CA ASP A 854 -2.88 41.03 41.76
C ASP A 854 -3.73 40.83 43.03
N LEU A 855 -3.27 40.00 43.97
CA LEU A 855 -3.91 39.84 45.29
C LEU A 855 -3.94 41.16 46.08
N ALA A 856 -2.79 41.85 46.15
CA ALA A 856 -2.69 43.15 46.81
C ALA A 856 -3.53 44.22 46.10
N GLY A 857 -3.63 44.15 44.77
CA GLY A 857 -4.52 44.95 43.95
C GLY A 857 -5.98 44.79 44.33
N VAL A 858 -6.45 43.55 44.52
CA VAL A 858 -7.81 43.28 44.98
C VAL A 858 -8.04 43.83 46.40
N LEU A 859 -7.10 43.65 47.32
CA LEU A 859 -7.20 44.22 48.68
C LEU A 859 -7.23 45.74 48.67
N PHE A 860 -6.42 46.37 47.84
CA PHE A 860 -6.42 47.82 47.62
C PHE A 860 -7.79 48.30 47.12
N LEU A 861 -8.40 47.59 46.15
CA LEU A 861 -9.74 47.90 45.63
C LEU A 861 -10.85 47.67 46.68
N LYS A 862 -10.64 46.78 47.65
CA LYS A 862 -11.50 46.59 48.82
C LYS A 862 -11.27 47.63 49.92
N LEU A 863 -10.41 48.63 49.70
CA LEU A 863 -9.97 49.64 50.68
C LEU A 863 -9.24 49.05 51.89
N ARG A 864 -8.70 47.83 51.78
CA ARG A 864 -7.90 47.15 52.81
C ARG A 864 -6.42 47.45 52.61
N HIS A 865 -6.06 48.73 52.59
CA HIS A 865 -4.70 49.20 52.26
C HIS A 865 -3.63 48.68 53.24
N ALA A 866 -3.98 48.54 54.52
CA ALA A 866 -3.09 47.98 55.55
C ALA A 866 -2.80 46.49 55.30
N ASP A 867 -3.78 45.72 54.81
CA ASP A 867 -3.60 44.31 54.48
C ASP A 867 -2.86 44.13 53.13
N ALA A 868 -3.01 45.09 52.21
CA ALA A 868 -2.34 45.09 50.91
C ALA A 868 -0.84 45.43 51.01
N GLU A 869 -0.46 46.27 51.99
CA GLU A 869 0.91 46.75 52.17
C GLU A 869 1.96 45.63 52.30
N PRO A 870 1.81 44.64 53.20
CA PRO A 870 2.83 43.61 53.36
C PRO A 870 2.95 42.72 52.12
N ILE A 871 1.87 42.57 51.35
CA ILE A 871 1.84 41.80 50.11
C ILE A 871 2.54 42.56 48.98
N TYR A 872 2.25 43.85 48.79
CA TYR A 872 2.97 44.69 47.83
C TYR A 872 4.46 44.81 48.18
N ARG A 873 4.78 44.95 49.48
CA ARG A 873 6.17 44.95 49.97
C ARG A 873 6.89 43.67 49.58
N ARG A 874 6.25 42.51 49.77
CA ARG A 874 6.79 41.21 49.37
C ARG A 874 6.98 41.11 47.85
N ALA A 875 5.98 41.51 47.06
CA ALA A 875 6.09 41.54 45.60
C ALA A 875 7.28 42.40 45.14
N LEU A 876 7.44 43.59 45.72
CA LEU A 876 8.56 44.49 45.42
C LEU A 876 9.90 43.87 45.82
N LYS A 877 10.00 43.22 46.98
CA LYS A 877 11.21 42.53 47.44
C LYS A 877 11.64 41.46 46.44
N LEU A 878 10.72 40.56 46.05
CA LEU A 878 11.01 39.46 45.12
C LEU A 878 11.55 39.96 43.77
N VAL A 879 10.96 41.04 43.24
CA VAL A 879 11.39 41.62 41.96
C VAL A 879 12.72 42.35 42.12
N ALA A 880 12.93 43.07 43.22
CA ALA A 880 14.16 43.85 43.44
C ALA A 880 15.39 42.96 43.67
N THR A 881 15.22 41.80 44.30
CA THR A 881 16.31 40.87 44.61
C THR A 881 16.54 39.81 43.52
N ALA A 882 15.78 39.85 42.43
CA ALA A 882 15.88 38.87 41.36
C ALA A 882 17.17 39.02 40.51
N PRO A 883 17.68 37.91 39.93
CA PRO A 883 18.83 37.93 39.02
C PRO A 883 18.62 38.85 37.81
N LYS A 884 19.63 39.69 37.50
CA LYS A 884 19.55 40.76 36.47
C LYS A 884 19.29 40.26 35.03
N ASP A 885 19.50 38.99 34.78
CA ASP A 885 19.29 38.28 33.51
C ASP A 885 17.83 37.86 33.27
N THR A 886 16.92 38.10 34.22
CA THR A 886 15.49 37.79 34.02
C THR A 886 14.81 38.84 33.13
N ASN A 887 14.40 38.44 31.92
CA ASN A 887 13.72 39.32 30.97
C ASN A 887 12.45 39.97 31.58
N GLY A 888 12.25 41.28 31.36
CA GLY A 888 11.05 42.00 31.81
C GLY A 888 11.09 42.53 33.26
N LEU A 889 12.17 42.24 34.01
CA LEU A 889 12.35 42.68 35.41
C LEU A 889 12.18 44.19 35.62
N GLN A 890 12.72 45.03 34.72
CA GLN A 890 12.62 46.48 34.87
C GLN A 890 11.18 46.99 34.80
N ALA A 891 10.35 46.41 33.92
CA ALA A 891 8.95 46.79 33.80
C ALA A 891 8.16 46.34 35.04
N LEU A 892 8.40 45.11 35.51
CA LEU A 892 7.82 44.58 36.74
C LEU A 892 8.22 45.41 37.96
N LEU A 893 9.49 45.78 38.09
CA LEU A 893 10.00 46.57 39.20
C LEU A 893 9.38 47.96 39.21
N LYS A 894 9.27 48.59 38.03
CA LYS A 894 8.58 49.88 37.89
C LYS A 894 7.12 49.80 38.33
N THR A 895 6.40 48.75 37.93
CA THR A 895 5.00 48.54 38.31
C THR A 895 4.86 48.24 39.81
N ALA A 896 5.71 47.38 40.37
CA ALA A 896 5.71 47.05 41.80
C ALA A 896 5.99 48.28 42.67
N ARG A 897 6.98 49.12 42.29
CA ARG A 897 7.25 50.42 42.92
C ARG A 897 6.03 51.32 42.90
N GLN A 898 5.40 51.46 41.72
CA GLN A 898 4.24 52.33 41.56
C GLN A 898 3.07 51.85 42.42
N ASN A 899 2.78 50.55 42.42
CA ASN A 899 1.69 49.96 43.19
C ASN A 899 1.93 50.10 44.70
N TYR A 900 3.15 49.83 45.17
CA TYR A 900 3.51 49.99 46.57
C TYR A 900 3.42 51.46 47.00
N SER A 901 3.99 52.39 46.22
CA SER A 901 3.90 53.83 46.47
C SER A 901 2.45 54.32 46.50
N ASN A 902 1.62 53.88 45.56
CA ASN A 902 0.18 54.21 45.53
C ASN A 902 -0.54 53.68 46.78
N ASN A 903 -0.19 52.49 47.28
CA ASN A 903 -0.76 51.94 48.50
C ASN A 903 -0.33 52.74 49.74
N LEU A 904 0.95 53.10 49.85
CA LEU A 904 1.46 53.91 50.96
C LEU A 904 0.83 55.31 51.01
N ARG A 905 0.57 55.93 49.85
CA ARG A 905 -0.19 57.19 49.78
C ARG A 905 -1.61 57.06 50.32
N ARG A 906 -2.26 55.90 50.17
CA ARG A 906 -3.60 55.63 50.75
C ARG A 906 -3.55 55.35 52.26
N LEU A 907 -2.36 55.10 52.80
CA LEU A 907 -2.09 54.95 54.22
C LEU A 907 -1.53 56.24 54.84
N ASP A 908 -1.62 57.38 54.12
CA ASP A 908 -1.12 58.69 54.54
C ASP A 908 0.39 58.73 54.91
N ILE A 909 1.17 57.83 54.31
CA ILE A 909 2.64 57.81 54.48
C ILE A 909 3.26 58.88 53.58
N SER A 910 4.17 59.68 54.15
CA SER A 910 4.83 60.77 53.43
C SER A 910 5.68 60.26 52.26
N GLU A 911 5.95 61.15 51.28
CA GLU A 911 6.76 60.79 50.11
C GLU A 911 8.23 60.52 50.48
N GLU A 912 8.76 61.21 51.49
CA GLU A 912 10.09 60.95 52.05
C GLU A 912 10.17 59.55 52.67
N GLU A 913 9.20 59.18 53.51
CA GLU A 913 9.14 57.86 54.15
C GLU A 913 8.90 56.75 53.12
N THR A 914 8.05 57.00 52.12
CA THR A 914 7.82 56.09 50.98
C THR A 914 9.11 55.81 50.22
N THR A 915 9.90 56.85 49.94
CA THR A 915 11.19 56.73 49.25
C THR A 915 12.21 55.96 50.09
N LEU A 916 12.26 56.22 51.39
CA LEU A 916 13.14 55.53 52.32
C LEU A 916 12.82 54.03 52.38
N ARG A 917 11.53 53.68 52.54
CA ARG A 917 11.08 52.27 52.58
C ARG A 917 11.38 51.53 51.28
N MET A 918 11.10 52.13 50.12
CA MET A 918 11.44 51.49 48.85
C MET A 918 12.94 51.19 48.72
N ARG A 919 13.81 52.13 49.11
CA ARG A 919 15.27 51.88 49.11
C ARG A 919 15.67 50.74 50.05
N ARG A 920 15.06 50.65 51.23
CA ARG A 920 15.32 49.56 52.19
C ARG A 920 14.90 48.19 51.65
N ILE A 921 13.72 48.09 51.05
CA ILE A 921 13.25 46.84 50.41
C ILE A 921 14.23 46.39 49.33
N GLU A 922 14.67 47.32 48.49
CA GLU A 922 15.54 47.05 47.35
C GLU A 922 16.99 46.74 47.74
N SER A 923 17.44 47.22 48.91
CA SER A 923 18.75 46.89 49.47
C SER A 923 18.73 45.63 50.35
N GLY A 924 17.56 45.04 50.59
CA GLY A 924 17.39 43.83 51.40
C GLY A 924 17.37 44.09 52.91
N GLU A 925 17.25 45.34 53.36
CA GLU A 925 17.11 45.70 54.77
C GLU A 925 15.70 45.33 55.29
N GLU A 926 15.62 44.83 56.53
CA GLU A 926 14.34 44.57 57.19
C GLU A 926 13.61 45.89 57.50
N ILE A 927 12.30 45.91 57.25
CA ILE A 927 11.42 47.06 57.52
C ILE A 927 10.41 46.64 58.57
N GLU A 928 10.30 47.43 59.65
CA GLU A 928 9.31 47.21 60.71
C GLU A 928 7.87 47.20 60.17
N ASP A 929 7.05 46.27 60.67
CA ASP A 929 5.66 46.11 60.26
C ASP A 929 4.78 47.26 60.74
N LEU A 930 4.04 47.88 59.81
CA LEU A 930 3.01 48.90 60.11
C LEU A 930 1.92 48.40 61.07
N ALA A 931 1.71 47.08 61.15
CA ALA A 931 0.73 46.47 62.06
C ALA A 931 1.03 46.76 63.54
N ALA A 932 2.28 47.14 63.88
CA ALA A 932 2.66 47.53 65.23
C ALA A 932 2.30 48.99 65.58
N SER A 933 2.15 49.90 64.60
CA SER A 933 1.90 51.33 64.87
C SER A 933 0.44 51.75 64.71
N ALA A 934 -0.43 50.92 64.11
CA ALA A 934 -1.85 51.22 63.90
C ALA A 934 -2.80 50.66 65.00
N ARG A 935 -2.26 50.09 66.08
CA ARG A 935 -3.03 49.59 67.24
C ARG A 935 -2.80 50.45 68.49
N THR A 936 -3.10 51.73 68.43
CA THR A 936 -3.41 52.58 69.61
C THR A 936 -4.33 53.71 69.14
N PRO A 937 -5.31 54.10 69.97
CA PRO A 937 -6.71 54.34 69.58
C PRO A 937 -6.95 55.47 68.58
#